data_AF-A0A426UYY4-F1
#
_entry.id   AF-A0A426UYY4-F1
#
_cell.length_a   1.000
_cell.length_b   1.000
_cell.length_c   1.000
_cell.angle_alpha   90.00
_cell.angle_beta   90.00
_cell.angle_gamma   90.00
#
_symmetry.space_group_name_H-M   'P 1'
#
loop_
_entity.id
_entity.type
_entity.pdbx_description
1 polymer ?
#
loop_
_entity_poly.entity_id
_entity_poly.type
_entity_poly.pdbx_seq_one_letter_code
_entity_poly.pdbx_strand_id
1 'polypeptide(L)'
;MPSPRPLHLRRRDLLVGGLAGLAVTAAAAESTRAVWDAAAGAAFPEPPRTGPVHLQIGAHADDCLYFVNPRVARVLADGANLCTVVLTAGEADGRNTWDTAAPVDYAGYAAARANGLRRAYAQMALGDPDAPWDRTCATLESGQDVELCVLRDRPEVHLVLCSLWTNLGRVTGDFTRLLALWEGRLDASAVLAPAGSPLTSESTVDRATVRASLVELLERYAPAAVNTLDPDPDPVVGERLGAEQDGYSDHIDHTAAALFAWDAVTAWGGAAAVESWRGYYNRRWPGNLGPADLEAKGAALDAYAWADGAGCDHAAGCGDRLIVGPGAGLTYGHATHPRYTQAIAPVPRDGRHLPVTVRGGRAQALGGAGWEDLGGPHLLPSLTRAGDRLYGIGPAFTADPGAHARDLHCLDLATGAWENLGNPGGTGAPARTAGQPAAADDGATAIVCLRRPQGLAVRVRAGGAWSDWTDLDGPAVHEAPAAFGADGAFTVVAATPGNTAAWEGDGTTWTRRDLDLPGPGGAVHIPAGAVTAALAPDGRAVIASRAAGGSDVVLHYGRGGDWTGTLVPLEGGILAPALAIGPDGTLAVACDDGTGAPAVLVLPLADLDHGAPYALLSRPWTRGDVTVLKRPAAAFDADGTLRLWAVGADGALHTAQAGPGAPPPPGWEPAA
;
A
#
# COMPACT_ATOMS: atom_id res chain seq x y z
N MET A 1 -97.99 27.03 -23.86
CA MET A 1 -96.64 26.82 -24.41
C MET A 1 -95.87 28.13 -24.38
N PRO A 2 -94.90 28.28 -23.46
CA PRO A 2 -93.82 29.25 -23.59
C PRO A 2 -92.49 28.53 -23.91
N SER A 3 -91.73 29.06 -24.86
CA SER A 3 -90.40 28.57 -25.25
C SER A 3 -89.36 28.80 -24.14
N PRO A 4 -88.44 27.85 -23.85
CA PRO A 4 -87.35 28.08 -22.91
C PRO A 4 -86.19 28.84 -23.55
N ARG A 5 -85.59 29.74 -22.77
CA ARG A 5 -84.36 30.51 -23.08
C ARG A 5 -83.12 29.61 -23.14
N PRO A 6 -82.10 29.94 -23.94
CA PRO A 6 -80.85 29.19 -23.97
C PRO A 6 -79.96 29.53 -22.75
N LEU A 7 -79.33 28.49 -22.19
CA LEU A 7 -78.30 28.59 -21.16
C LEU A 7 -76.99 29.09 -21.76
N HIS A 8 -76.50 30.24 -21.29
CA HIS A 8 -75.13 30.68 -21.53
C HIS A 8 -74.16 29.89 -20.65
N LEU A 9 -73.40 28.96 -21.24
CA LEU A 9 -72.23 28.36 -20.60
C LEU A 9 -71.06 29.36 -20.64
N ARG A 10 -70.50 29.67 -19.47
CA ARG A 10 -69.35 30.57 -19.31
C ARG A 10 -68.06 29.84 -19.73
N ARG A 11 -67.25 30.53 -20.53
CA ARG A 11 -65.94 30.13 -21.09
C ARG A 11 -64.81 29.84 -20.07
N ARG A 12 -65.11 29.58 -18.79
CA ARG A 12 -64.08 29.49 -17.72
C ARG A 12 -63.76 28.07 -17.20
N ASP A 13 -64.44 27.03 -17.66
CA ASP A 13 -64.20 25.66 -17.16
C ASP A 13 -63.31 24.78 -18.08
N LEU A 14 -62.73 25.34 -19.15
CA LEU A 14 -61.92 24.59 -20.13
C LEU A 14 -60.39 24.76 -19.98
N LEU A 15 -59.90 25.48 -18.98
CA LEU A 15 -58.46 25.69 -18.76
C LEU A 15 -57.87 24.93 -17.56
N VAL A 16 -58.69 24.25 -16.74
CA VAL A 16 -58.21 23.47 -15.58
C VAL A 16 -58.02 21.98 -15.92
N GLY A 17 -58.63 21.48 -17.00
CA GLY A 17 -58.51 20.08 -17.41
C GLY A 17 -57.22 19.71 -18.16
N GLY A 18 -56.49 20.69 -18.73
CA GLY A 18 -55.29 20.43 -19.54
C GLY A 18 -53.99 20.30 -18.75
N LEU A 19 -53.87 20.98 -17.60
CA LEU A 19 -52.67 20.95 -16.75
C LEU A 19 -52.63 19.72 -15.84
N ALA A 20 -53.78 19.20 -15.40
CA ALA A 20 -53.85 17.98 -14.61
C ALA A 20 -53.51 16.73 -15.45
N GLY A 21 -53.90 16.69 -16.73
CA GLY A 21 -53.58 15.58 -17.63
C GLY A 21 -52.09 15.45 -17.93
N LEU A 22 -51.39 16.57 -18.16
CA LEU A 22 -49.94 16.60 -18.40
C LEU A 22 -49.13 16.22 -17.14
N ALA A 23 -49.55 16.67 -15.96
CA ALA A 23 -48.90 16.32 -14.69
C ALA A 23 -49.06 14.83 -14.33
N VAL A 24 -50.22 14.22 -14.61
CA VAL A 24 -50.45 12.78 -14.39
C VAL A 24 -49.68 11.92 -15.40
N THR A 25 -49.57 12.34 -16.67
CA THR A 25 -48.71 11.62 -17.63
C THR A 25 -47.22 11.79 -17.36
N ALA A 26 -46.77 12.94 -16.85
CA ALA A 26 -45.38 13.15 -16.45
C ALA A 26 -45.03 12.32 -15.22
N ALA A 27 -45.87 12.34 -14.18
CA ALA A 27 -45.70 11.52 -12.97
C ALA A 27 -45.79 10.01 -13.26
N ALA A 28 -46.68 9.59 -14.18
CA ALA A 28 -46.74 8.20 -14.62
C ALA A 28 -45.51 7.80 -15.44
N ALA A 29 -44.99 8.68 -16.31
CA ALA A 29 -43.77 8.44 -17.08
C ALA A 29 -42.51 8.39 -16.19
N GLU A 30 -42.41 9.27 -15.18
CA GLU A 30 -41.38 9.25 -14.14
C GLU A 30 -41.48 8.00 -13.27
N SER A 31 -42.70 7.59 -12.90
CA SER A 31 -42.92 6.35 -12.14
C SER A 31 -42.59 5.11 -12.97
N THR A 32 -42.91 5.08 -14.27
CA THR A 32 -42.52 3.98 -15.15
C THR A 32 -41.02 3.98 -15.46
N ARG A 33 -40.35 5.14 -15.52
CA ARG A 33 -38.89 5.22 -15.60
C ARG A 33 -38.23 4.77 -14.31
N ALA A 34 -38.69 5.22 -13.15
CA ALA A 34 -38.18 4.77 -11.86
C ALA A 34 -38.37 3.26 -11.66
N VAL A 35 -39.50 2.69 -12.12
CA VAL A 35 -39.73 1.23 -12.11
C VAL A 35 -38.86 0.51 -13.16
N TRP A 36 -38.60 1.12 -14.31
CA TRP A 36 -37.72 0.55 -15.34
C TRP A 36 -36.23 0.63 -14.95
N ASP A 37 -35.79 1.72 -14.32
CA ASP A 37 -34.45 1.92 -13.78
C ASP A 37 -34.22 1.01 -12.56
N ALA A 38 -35.25 0.81 -11.73
CA ALA A 38 -35.23 -0.20 -10.66
C ALA A 38 -35.24 -1.65 -11.19
N ALA A 39 -35.83 -1.89 -12.36
CA ALA A 39 -35.85 -3.21 -12.99
C ALA A 39 -34.62 -3.49 -13.88
N ALA A 40 -33.89 -2.45 -14.29
CA ALA A 40 -32.71 -2.56 -15.14
C ALA A 40 -31.38 -2.56 -14.37
N GLY A 41 -31.42 -2.26 -13.05
CA GLY A 41 -30.22 -1.91 -12.30
C GLY A 41 -29.67 -0.56 -12.77
N ALA A 42 -29.23 0.30 -11.85
CA ALA A 42 -28.54 1.51 -12.29
C ALA A 42 -27.24 1.08 -12.98
N ALA A 43 -27.02 1.55 -14.21
CA ALA A 43 -25.75 1.31 -14.91
C ALA A 43 -24.61 1.88 -14.06
N PHE A 44 -23.55 1.09 -13.88
CA PHE A 44 -22.35 1.54 -13.19
C PHE A 44 -21.77 2.75 -13.95
N PRO A 45 -21.73 3.97 -13.36
CA PRO A 45 -21.31 5.17 -14.07
C PRO A 45 -19.84 5.06 -14.47
N GLU A 46 -19.50 5.62 -15.63
CA GLU A 46 -18.10 5.75 -16.02
C GLU A 46 -17.38 6.65 -15.01
N PRO A 47 -16.26 6.21 -14.42
CA PRO A 47 -15.52 7.03 -13.49
C PRO A 47 -15.07 8.33 -14.15
N PRO A 48 -15.20 9.49 -13.49
CA PRO A 48 -14.54 10.70 -13.98
C PRO A 48 -13.04 10.42 -14.17
N ARG A 49 -12.42 11.04 -15.19
CA ARG A 49 -10.99 10.92 -15.49
C ARG A 49 -10.31 12.29 -15.51
N THR A 50 -10.57 13.05 -14.44
CA THR A 50 -10.04 14.39 -14.18
C THR A 50 -8.61 14.38 -13.66
N GLY A 51 -8.16 13.26 -13.09
CA GLY A 51 -6.82 13.02 -12.58
C GLY A 51 -6.43 11.53 -12.66
N PRO A 52 -5.23 11.17 -12.19
CA PRO A 52 -4.84 9.76 -12.12
C PRO A 52 -5.78 8.99 -11.20
N VAL A 53 -6.14 7.77 -11.62
CA VAL A 53 -7.08 6.94 -10.86
C VAL A 53 -6.32 6.01 -9.93
N HIS A 54 -6.68 6.03 -8.65
CA HIS A 54 -6.19 5.11 -7.63
C HIS A 54 -7.30 4.16 -7.23
N LEU A 55 -7.01 2.87 -7.23
CA LEU A 55 -7.91 1.84 -6.75
C LEU A 55 -7.39 1.30 -5.41
N GLN A 56 -8.27 1.23 -4.41
CA GLN A 56 -8.00 0.62 -3.12
C GLN A 56 -8.85 -0.66 -3.02
N ILE A 57 -8.24 -1.80 -2.71
CA ILE A 57 -8.96 -3.06 -2.52
C ILE A 57 -8.70 -3.55 -1.09
N GLY A 58 -9.74 -3.48 -0.24
CA GLY A 58 -9.70 -3.86 1.16
C GLY A 58 -10.71 -4.95 1.51
N ALA A 59 -10.54 -5.57 2.68
CA ALA A 59 -11.49 -6.53 3.21
C ALA A 59 -12.66 -5.82 3.90
N HIS A 60 -12.35 -4.85 4.77
CA HIS A 60 -13.29 -4.14 5.62
C HIS A 60 -13.22 -2.61 5.40
N ALA A 61 -14.22 -1.92 5.92
CA ALA A 61 -14.40 -0.49 5.73
C ALA A 61 -13.25 0.36 6.31
N ASP A 62 -12.58 -0.08 7.37
CA ASP A 62 -11.54 0.65 8.08
C ASP A 62 -10.12 0.45 7.53
N ASP A 63 -9.92 -0.57 6.70
CA ASP A 63 -8.59 -1.04 6.29
C ASP A 63 -7.74 0.07 5.63
N CYS A 64 -8.34 0.85 4.72
CA CYS A 64 -7.63 1.96 4.05
C CYS A 64 -7.25 3.08 5.01
N LEU A 65 -8.08 3.32 6.04
CA LEU A 65 -7.85 4.36 7.04
C LEU A 65 -6.71 3.95 7.98
N TYR A 66 -6.64 2.68 8.38
CA TYR A 66 -5.60 2.18 9.27
C TYR A 66 -4.28 1.88 8.57
N PHE A 67 -4.29 1.28 7.38
CA PHE A 67 -3.09 0.67 6.82
C PHE A 67 -2.51 1.42 5.64
N VAL A 68 -3.32 2.19 4.92
CA VAL A 68 -2.88 2.92 3.73
C VAL A 68 -2.68 4.41 4.04
N ASN A 69 -3.55 5.02 4.84
CA ASN A 69 -3.41 6.44 5.22
C ASN A 69 -2.09 6.72 5.99
N PRO A 70 -1.35 7.82 5.72
CA PRO A 70 -1.77 9.06 5.04
C PRO A 70 -1.69 9.05 3.49
N ARG A 71 -1.32 7.93 2.84
CA ARG A 71 -1.23 7.85 1.37
C ARG A 71 -2.53 8.30 0.69
N VAL A 72 -3.67 7.84 1.21
CA VAL A 72 -5.00 8.14 0.63
C VAL A 72 -5.28 9.64 0.69
N ALA A 73 -5.08 10.27 1.86
CA ALA A 73 -5.26 11.71 2.02
C ALA A 73 -4.37 12.53 1.08
N ARG A 74 -3.09 12.13 0.93
CA ARG A 74 -2.13 12.84 0.05
C ARG A 74 -2.55 12.82 -1.41
N VAL A 75 -2.90 11.66 -1.97
CA VAL A 75 -3.29 11.58 -3.38
C VAL A 75 -4.62 12.28 -3.65
N LEU A 76 -5.56 12.27 -2.70
CA LEU A 76 -6.80 13.06 -2.79
C LEU A 76 -6.53 14.57 -2.81
N ALA A 77 -5.60 15.04 -1.98
CA ALA A 77 -5.18 16.42 -1.94
C ALA A 77 -4.51 16.86 -3.27
N ASP A 78 -3.82 15.94 -3.94
CA ASP A 78 -3.21 16.14 -5.26
C ASP A 78 -4.20 16.02 -6.43
N GLY A 79 -5.49 15.82 -6.15
CA GLY A 79 -6.53 15.74 -7.17
C GLY A 79 -6.63 14.39 -7.87
N ALA A 80 -6.12 13.31 -7.26
CA ALA A 80 -6.34 11.96 -7.76
C ALA A 80 -7.82 11.56 -7.66
N ASN A 81 -8.25 10.79 -8.64
CA ASN A 81 -9.54 10.13 -8.65
C ASN A 81 -9.41 8.84 -7.85
N LEU A 82 -10.38 8.53 -6.99
CA LEU A 82 -10.24 7.44 -6.02
C LEU A 82 -11.45 6.51 -6.06
N CYS A 83 -11.20 5.22 -6.18
CA CYS A 83 -12.19 4.19 -5.95
C CYS A 83 -11.72 3.23 -4.85
N THR A 84 -12.55 3.02 -3.84
CA THR A 84 -12.28 2.06 -2.78
C THR A 84 -13.28 0.92 -2.82
N VAL A 85 -12.80 -0.28 -3.05
CA VAL A 85 -13.56 -1.53 -3.07
C VAL A 85 -13.41 -2.21 -1.72
N VAL A 86 -14.53 -2.43 -1.04
CA VAL A 86 -14.59 -3.16 0.23
C VAL A 86 -15.28 -4.49 -0.02
N LEU A 87 -14.54 -5.59 0.12
CA LEU A 87 -15.04 -6.91 -0.25
C LEU A 87 -16.12 -7.43 0.70
N THR A 88 -16.04 -7.10 1.99
CA THR A 88 -16.89 -7.71 3.02
C THR A 88 -17.81 -6.70 3.70
N ALA A 89 -18.88 -7.19 4.34
CA ALA A 89 -19.78 -6.37 5.13
C ALA A 89 -19.17 -5.90 6.47
N GLY A 90 -18.09 -6.55 6.94
CA GLY A 90 -17.38 -6.18 8.16
C GLY A 90 -18.23 -6.21 9.43
N GLU A 91 -19.26 -7.06 9.48
CA GLU A 91 -20.29 -7.06 10.53
C GLU A 91 -19.86 -7.66 11.87
N ALA A 92 -18.66 -8.23 11.96
CA ALA A 92 -18.07 -8.85 13.15
C ALA A 92 -19.04 -9.74 13.97
N ASP A 93 -19.38 -9.37 15.21
CA ASP A 93 -20.33 -10.08 16.07
C ASP A 93 -21.75 -9.48 16.02
N GLY A 94 -21.96 -8.48 15.16
CA GLY A 94 -23.22 -7.77 14.95
C GLY A 94 -23.54 -6.74 16.04
N ARG A 95 -22.58 -6.35 16.88
CA ARG A 95 -22.79 -5.32 17.91
C ARG A 95 -21.90 -4.10 17.68
N ASN A 96 -22.53 -2.96 17.39
CA ASN A 96 -21.83 -1.67 17.35
C ASN A 96 -21.68 -1.07 18.77
N THR A 97 -21.18 -1.86 19.71
CA THR A 97 -21.00 -1.50 21.13
C THR A 97 -20.18 -2.56 21.86
N TRP A 98 -19.43 -2.14 22.88
CA TRP A 98 -18.72 -3.04 23.80
C TRP A 98 -19.65 -3.76 24.79
N ASP A 99 -20.93 -3.38 24.86
CA ASP A 99 -21.93 -4.09 25.65
C ASP A 99 -22.28 -5.43 24.98
N THR A 100 -21.71 -6.51 25.50
CA THR A 100 -21.95 -7.87 24.99
C THR A 100 -23.38 -8.36 25.23
N ALA A 101 -24.17 -7.69 26.08
CA ALA A 101 -25.59 -7.97 26.28
C ALA A 101 -26.49 -7.27 25.26
N ALA A 102 -25.96 -6.34 24.45
CA ALA A 102 -26.72 -5.66 23.41
C ALA A 102 -27.26 -6.67 22.37
N PRO A 103 -28.43 -6.38 21.77
CA PRO A 103 -28.97 -7.23 20.70
C PRO A 103 -28.01 -7.27 19.51
N VAL A 104 -27.94 -8.44 18.86
CA VAL A 104 -27.20 -8.62 17.61
C VAL A 104 -27.98 -7.99 16.48
N ASP A 105 -27.32 -7.11 15.73
CA ASP A 105 -27.82 -6.49 14.50
C ASP A 105 -26.68 -6.41 13.46
N TYR A 106 -26.47 -7.50 12.72
CA TYR A 106 -25.42 -7.57 11.70
C TYR A 106 -25.60 -6.53 10.59
N ALA A 107 -26.84 -6.36 10.10
CA ALA A 107 -27.15 -5.42 9.03
C ALA A 107 -26.97 -3.97 9.50
N GLY A 108 -27.39 -3.66 10.74
CA GLY A 108 -27.16 -2.36 11.35
C GLY A 108 -25.67 -2.09 11.58
N TYR A 109 -24.91 -3.04 12.11
CA TYR A 109 -23.48 -2.80 12.32
C TYR A 109 -22.74 -2.58 11.00
N ALA A 110 -22.99 -3.41 9.98
CA ALA A 110 -22.43 -3.20 8.64
C ALA A 110 -22.79 -1.80 8.08
N ALA A 111 -24.04 -1.35 8.26
CA ALA A 111 -24.47 -0.02 7.81
C ALA A 111 -23.74 1.11 8.54
N ALA A 112 -23.53 0.98 9.86
CA ALA A 112 -22.83 1.98 10.65
C ALA A 112 -21.36 2.14 10.20
N ARG A 113 -20.69 1.02 9.88
CA ARG A 113 -19.31 1.04 9.33
C ARG A 113 -19.26 1.67 7.94
N ALA A 114 -20.20 1.35 7.06
CA ALA A 114 -20.31 1.98 5.75
C ALA A 114 -20.58 3.50 5.84
N ASN A 115 -21.40 3.94 6.80
CA ASN A 115 -21.63 5.36 7.08
C ASN A 115 -20.35 6.05 7.55
N GLY A 116 -19.62 5.43 8.49
CA GLY A 116 -18.34 5.94 8.97
C GLY A 116 -17.32 6.09 7.84
N LEU A 117 -17.25 5.13 6.92
CA LEU A 117 -16.31 5.20 5.79
C LEU A 117 -16.63 6.37 4.86
N ARG A 118 -17.91 6.55 4.52
CA ARG A 118 -18.38 7.71 3.75
C ARG A 118 -18.00 9.02 4.42
N ARG A 119 -18.21 9.14 5.74
CA ARG A 119 -17.83 10.33 6.52
C ARG A 119 -16.32 10.57 6.50
N ALA A 120 -15.50 9.54 6.66
CA ALA A 120 -14.05 9.65 6.64
C ALA A 120 -13.52 10.11 5.27
N TYR A 121 -14.07 9.58 4.18
CA TYR A 121 -13.68 10.00 2.82
C TYR A 121 -14.16 11.41 2.50
N ALA A 122 -15.36 11.79 2.93
CA ALA A 122 -15.87 13.15 2.83
C ALA A 122 -14.98 14.13 3.62
N GLN A 123 -14.59 13.77 4.85
CA GLN A 123 -13.65 14.55 5.66
C GLN A 123 -12.29 14.73 4.95
N MET A 124 -11.70 13.67 4.39
CA MET A 124 -10.42 13.77 3.68
C MET A 124 -10.52 14.59 2.38
N ALA A 125 -11.62 14.46 1.63
CA ALA A 125 -11.77 15.09 0.32
C ALA A 125 -12.26 16.55 0.37
N LEU A 126 -13.06 16.89 1.40
CA LEU A 126 -13.79 18.16 1.50
C LEU A 126 -13.60 18.88 2.84
N GLY A 127 -13.05 18.23 3.86
CA GLY A 127 -13.03 18.76 5.23
C GLY A 127 -14.40 18.80 5.90
N ASP A 128 -15.41 18.14 5.30
CA ASP A 128 -16.78 18.05 5.80
C ASP A 128 -17.21 16.58 5.85
N PRO A 129 -17.35 15.97 7.03
CA PRO A 129 -17.72 14.57 7.15
C PRO A 129 -19.19 14.33 6.76
N ASP A 130 -20.05 15.35 6.79
CA ASP A 130 -21.49 15.22 6.52
C ASP A 130 -21.84 15.52 5.05
N ALA A 131 -20.83 15.72 4.19
CA ALA A 131 -21.03 15.93 2.77
C ALA A 131 -21.81 14.75 2.14
N PRO A 132 -22.77 15.03 1.25
CA PRO A 132 -23.73 14.04 0.84
C PRO A 132 -23.18 13.08 -0.23
N TRP A 133 -23.67 11.83 -0.17
CA TRP A 133 -23.33 10.77 -1.12
C TRP A 133 -24.57 10.31 -1.90
N ASP A 134 -24.39 10.07 -3.19
CA ASP A 134 -25.36 9.37 -4.02
C ASP A 134 -25.11 7.88 -3.91
N ARG A 135 -26.14 7.11 -3.52
CA ARG A 135 -26.06 5.68 -3.21
C ARG A 135 -26.97 4.91 -4.13
N THR A 136 -26.44 3.92 -4.83
CA THR A 136 -27.19 3.10 -5.79
C THR A 136 -26.79 1.63 -5.69
N CYS A 137 -27.71 0.73 -6.05
CA CYS A 137 -27.36 -0.65 -6.35
C CYS A 137 -26.90 -0.70 -7.81
N ALA A 138 -25.70 -1.21 -8.06
CA ALA A 138 -25.18 -1.43 -9.39
C ALA A 138 -24.88 -2.92 -9.56
N THR A 139 -25.26 -3.48 -10.71
CA THR A 139 -24.96 -4.87 -11.07
C THR A 139 -23.77 -4.88 -12.01
N LEU A 140 -22.70 -5.55 -11.60
CA LEU A 140 -21.49 -5.77 -12.40
C LEU A 140 -21.78 -6.79 -13.52
N GLU A 141 -20.97 -6.81 -14.58
CA GLU A 141 -21.09 -7.79 -15.68
C GLU A 141 -20.87 -9.23 -15.20
N SER A 142 -20.13 -9.40 -14.09
CA SER A 142 -20.02 -10.67 -13.37
C SER A 142 -21.35 -11.20 -12.81
N GLY A 143 -22.39 -10.36 -12.78
CA GLY A 143 -23.69 -10.63 -12.16
C GLY A 143 -23.75 -10.29 -10.67
N GLN A 144 -22.67 -9.75 -10.09
CA GLN A 144 -22.64 -9.34 -8.69
C GLN A 144 -23.30 -7.97 -8.49
N ASP A 145 -24.25 -7.90 -7.58
CA ASP A 145 -24.78 -6.62 -7.08
C ASP A 145 -23.81 -6.01 -6.05
N VAL A 146 -23.56 -4.70 -6.17
CA VAL A 146 -22.74 -3.91 -5.24
C VAL A 146 -23.42 -2.59 -4.88
N GLU A 147 -23.21 -2.08 -3.67
CA GLU A 147 -23.60 -0.71 -3.33
C GLU A 147 -22.50 0.23 -3.82
N LEU A 148 -22.84 1.06 -4.80
CA LEU A 148 -21.99 2.14 -5.28
C LEU A 148 -22.36 3.43 -4.57
N CYS A 149 -21.36 4.06 -3.94
CA CYS A 149 -21.47 5.38 -3.34
C CYS A 149 -20.58 6.37 -4.11
N VAL A 150 -21.15 7.48 -4.56
CA VAL A 150 -20.42 8.58 -5.22
C VAL A 150 -20.54 9.84 -4.37
N LEU A 151 -19.42 10.49 -4.04
CA LEU A 151 -19.43 11.73 -3.26
C LEU A 151 -19.92 12.88 -4.15
N ARG A 152 -21.04 13.51 -3.80
CA ARG A 152 -21.75 14.41 -4.74
C ARG A 152 -20.93 15.62 -5.16
N ASP A 153 -20.23 16.23 -4.21
CA ASP A 153 -19.43 17.45 -4.45
C ASP A 153 -17.98 17.13 -4.87
N ARG A 154 -17.62 15.84 -4.92
CA ARG A 154 -16.36 15.31 -5.45
C ARG A 154 -16.64 13.99 -6.18
N PRO A 155 -17.33 14.02 -7.34
CA PRO A 155 -17.79 12.81 -8.02
C PRO A 155 -16.64 11.92 -8.51
N GLU A 156 -15.39 12.34 -8.39
CA GLU A 156 -14.20 11.50 -8.62
C GLU A 156 -13.88 10.52 -7.48
N VAL A 157 -14.59 10.61 -6.34
CA VAL A 157 -14.41 9.76 -5.16
C VAL A 157 -15.57 8.77 -5.03
N HIS A 158 -15.25 7.49 -5.23
CA HIS A 158 -16.20 6.38 -5.24
C HIS A 158 -15.90 5.36 -4.14
N LEU A 159 -16.95 4.78 -3.55
CA LEU A 159 -16.87 3.57 -2.73
C LEU A 159 -17.72 2.47 -3.36
N VAL A 160 -17.17 1.26 -3.48
CA VAL A 160 -17.86 0.06 -3.95
C VAL A 160 -17.91 -0.93 -2.81
N LEU A 161 -19.11 -1.20 -2.28
CA LEU A 161 -19.31 -2.11 -1.16
C LEU A 161 -19.92 -3.42 -1.67
N CYS A 162 -19.14 -4.50 -1.61
CA CYS A 162 -19.54 -5.82 -2.05
C CYS A 162 -20.34 -6.60 -0.99
N SER A 163 -20.19 -6.21 0.28
CA SER A 163 -20.96 -6.73 1.42
C SER A 163 -21.00 -8.26 1.56
N LEU A 164 -19.90 -8.96 1.22
CA LEU A 164 -19.79 -10.40 1.48
C LEU A 164 -19.80 -10.67 2.98
N TRP A 165 -20.58 -11.64 3.42
CA TRP A 165 -20.76 -11.98 4.82
C TRP A 165 -19.54 -12.74 5.37
N THR A 166 -18.95 -12.27 6.48
CA THR A 166 -17.69 -12.83 7.05
C THR A 166 -17.85 -13.63 8.34
N ASN A 167 -19.03 -13.63 8.94
CA ASN A 167 -19.29 -14.34 10.19
C ASN A 167 -20.64 -15.06 10.24
N LEU A 168 -21.24 -15.41 9.10
CA LEU A 168 -22.49 -16.19 9.05
C LEU A 168 -22.39 -17.49 9.87
N GLY A 169 -21.20 -18.09 9.96
CA GLY A 169 -20.91 -19.24 10.82
C GLY A 169 -21.21 -19.06 12.31
N ARG A 170 -21.29 -17.82 12.82
CA ARG A 170 -21.76 -17.56 14.20
C ARG A 170 -23.25 -17.86 14.38
N VAL A 171 -24.01 -17.87 13.29
CA VAL A 171 -25.43 -18.20 13.24
C VAL A 171 -25.64 -19.64 12.78
N THR A 172 -24.88 -20.10 11.78
CA THR A 172 -25.11 -21.40 11.12
C THR A 172 -24.26 -22.55 11.65
N GLY A 173 -23.15 -22.27 12.36
CA GLY A 173 -22.19 -23.26 12.82
C GLY A 173 -21.04 -23.56 11.85
N ASP A 174 -21.13 -23.09 10.60
CA ASP A 174 -20.12 -23.30 9.54
C ASP A 174 -19.36 -22.02 9.24
N PHE A 175 -18.03 -21.99 9.44
CA PHE A 175 -17.21 -20.78 9.25
C PHE A 175 -17.22 -20.29 7.80
N THR A 176 -17.87 -19.14 7.55
CA THR A 176 -17.89 -18.42 6.28
C THR A 176 -16.85 -17.30 6.32
N ARG A 177 -15.72 -17.44 5.62
CA ARG A 177 -14.62 -16.45 5.59
C ARG A 177 -14.19 -16.17 4.17
N LEU A 178 -13.62 -14.98 3.92
CA LEU A 178 -13.11 -14.64 2.60
C LEU A 178 -11.96 -15.56 2.19
N LEU A 179 -11.11 -15.96 3.14
CA LEU A 179 -10.03 -16.94 2.85
C LEU A 179 -10.59 -18.32 2.48
N ALA A 180 -11.68 -18.76 3.10
CA ALA A 180 -12.30 -20.04 2.75
C ALA A 180 -12.86 -20.01 1.31
N LEU A 181 -13.40 -18.87 0.88
CA LEU A 181 -13.82 -18.66 -0.51
C LEU A 181 -12.64 -18.70 -1.48
N TRP A 182 -11.53 -18.02 -1.14
CA TRP A 182 -10.30 -18.04 -1.95
C TRP A 182 -9.74 -19.45 -2.15
N GLU A 183 -9.65 -20.22 -1.06
CA GLU A 183 -9.08 -21.58 -1.04
C GLU A 183 -10.04 -22.63 -1.64
N GLY A 184 -11.26 -22.25 -2.02
CA GLY A 184 -12.29 -23.16 -2.51
C GLY A 184 -12.85 -24.10 -1.45
N ARG A 185 -12.68 -23.77 -0.16
CA ARG A 185 -13.33 -24.48 0.97
C ARG A 185 -14.76 -24.00 1.20
N LEU A 186 -15.12 -22.86 0.64
CA LEU A 186 -16.47 -22.32 0.58
C LEU A 186 -16.85 -22.13 -0.90
N ASP A 187 -17.94 -22.75 -1.34
CA ASP A 187 -18.38 -22.67 -2.74
C ASP A 187 -18.81 -21.24 -3.11
N ALA A 188 -19.62 -20.60 -2.26
CA ALA A 188 -20.06 -19.22 -2.42
C ALA A 188 -20.33 -18.55 -1.07
N SER A 189 -20.11 -17.23 -1.00
CA SER A 189 -20.42 -16.41 0.17
C SER A 189 -21.76 -15.69 -0.02
N ALA A 190 -22.57 -15.61 1.03
CA ALA A 190 -23.79 -14.81 1.02
C ALA A 190 -23.46 -13.31 1.06
N VAL A 191 -24.32 -12.49 0.45
CA VAL A 191 -24.29 -11.03 0.59
C VAL A 191 -25.17 -10.62 1.76
N LEU A 192 -24.60 -9.88 2.71
CA LEU A 192 -25.34 -9.27 3.82
C LEU A 192 -25.72 -7.85 3.42
N ALA A 193 -26.98 -7.63 3.05
CA ALA A 193 -27.49 -6.28 2.78
C ALA A 193 -27.42 -5.40 4.05
N PRO A 194 -26.62 -4.31 4.09
CA PRO A 194 -26.61 -3.42 5.24
C PRO A 194 -27.96 -2.72 5.41
N ALA A 195 -28.32 -2.38 6.66
CA ALA A 195 -29.57 -1.68 6.94
C ALA A 195 -29.65 -0.32 6.19
N GLY A 196 -30.72 -0.12 5.43
CA GLY A 196 -30.89 1.08 4.61
C GLY A 196 -29.95 1.17 3.39
N SER A 197 -29.32 0.05 3.00
CA SER A 197 -28.63 -0.11 1.72
C SER A 197 -29.61 -0.20 0.55
N PRO A 198 -29.23 0.29 -0.65
CA PRO A 198 -29.95 -0.02 -1.88
C PRO A 198 -29.79 -1.50 -2.30
N LEU A 199 -28.84 -2.24 -1.71
CA LEU A 199 -28.76 -3.70 -1.87
C LEU A 199 -29.97 -4.34 -1.19
N THR A 200 -30.73 -5.11 -1.95
CA THR A 200 -31.94 -5.79 -1.48
C THR A 200 -31.92 -7.30 -1.75
N SER A 201 -30.96 -7.78 -2.53
CA SER A 201 -30.78 -9.18 -2.86
C SER A 201 -29.97 -9.93 -1.79
N GLU A 202 -30.46 -11.09 -1.37
CA GLU A 202 -29.70 -12.09 -0.59
C GLU A 202 -28.97 -13.05 -1.56
N SER A 203 -28.20 -12.50 -2.49
CA SER A 203 -27.45 -13.30 -3.48
C SER A 203 -26.26 -14.01 -2.84
N THR A 204 -25.73 -15.02 -3.53
CA THR A 204 -24.44 -15.62 -3.22
C THR A 204 -23.42 -15.29 -4.30
N VAL A 205 -22.16 -15.16 -3.90
CA VAL A 205 -21.03 -14.78 -4.77
C VAL A 205 -19.93 -15.82 -4.60
N ASP A 206 -19.56 -16.50 -5.68
CA ASP A 206 -18.47 -17.47 -5.68
C ASP A 206 -17.11 -16.80 -5.93
N ARG A 207 -16.04 -17.59 -5.81
CA ARG A 207 -14.65 -17.13 -6.01
C ARG A 207 -14.42 -16.56 -7.42
N ALA A 208 -15.02 -17.17 -8.45
CA ALA A 208 -14.85 -16.74 -9.83
C ALA A 208 -15.57 -15.40 -10.07
N THR A 209 -16.74 -15.21 -9.47
CA THR A 209 -17.47 -13.94 -9.50
C THR A 209 -16.68 -12.83 -8.82
N VAL A 210 -16.10 -13.05 -7.61
CA VAL A 210 -15.24 -12.04 -6.97
C VAL A 210 -14.08 -11.63 -7.88
N ARG A 211 -13.40 -12.62 -8.47
CA ARG A 211 -12.30 -12.37 -9.41
C ARG A 211 -12.77 -11.57 -10.63
N ALA A 212 -13.88 -11.96 -11.25
CA ALA A 212 -14.43 -11.29 -12.43
C ALA A 212 -14.83 -9.84 -12.12
N SER A 213 -15.50 -9.61 -10.99
CA SER A 213 -15.87 -8.27 -10.51
C SER A 213 -14.65 -7.37 -10.33
N LEU A 214 -13.57 -7.88 -9.72
CA LEU A 214 -12.35 -7.09 -9.53
C LEU A 214 -11.63 -6.80 -10.86
N VAL A 215 -11.59 -7.74 -11.80
CA VAL A 215 -11.04 -7.51 -13.14
C VAL A 215 -11.87 -6.46 -13.89
N GLU A 216 -13.20 -6.55 -13.85
CA GLU A 216 -14.09 -5.56 -14.46
C GLU A 216 -13.87 -4.16 -13.87
N LEU A 217 -13.70 -4.05 -12.55
CA LEU A 217 -13.38 -2.77 -11.91
C LEU A 217 -11.99 -2.26 -12.34
N LEU A 218 -10.98 -3.13 -12.45
CA LEU A 218 -9.67 -2.75 -12.97
C LEU A 218 -9.74 -2.26 -14.42
N GLU A 219 -10.52 -2.92 -15.28
CA GLU A 219 -10.75 -2.53 -16.66
C GLU A 219 -11.49 -1.20 -16.76
N ARG A 220 -12.58 -1.04 -16.01
CA ARG A 220 -13.39 0.16 -15.98
C ARG A 220 -12.60 1.36 -15.46
N TYR A 221 -11.91 1.23 -14.33
CA TYR A 221 -11.18 2.35 -13.74
C TYR A 221 -9.83 2.60 -14.42
N ALA A 222 -9.20 1.56 -14.98
CA ALA A 222 -7.86 1.60 -15.56
C ALA A 222 -6.87 2.36 -14.67
N PRO A 223 -6.66 1.90 -13.41
CA PRO A 223 -5.94 2.68 -12.41
C PRO A 223 -4.47 2.87 -12.77
N ALA A 224 -3.95 4.05 -12.41
CA ALA A 224 -2.52 4.32 -12.37
C ALA A 224 -1.83 3.58 -11.21
N ALA A 225 -2.56 3.41 -10.10
CA ALA A 225 -2.08 2.71 -8.92
C ALA A 225 -3.15 1.84 -8.26
N VAL A 226 -2.76 0.66 -7.79
CA VAL A 226 -3.58 -0.25 -7.01
C VAL A 226 -2.94 -0.45 -5.64
N ASN A 227 -3.70 -0.19 -4.58
CA ASN A 227 -3.31 -0.49 -3.22
C ASN A 227 -4.16 -1.65 -2.71
N THR A 228 -3.52 -2.60 -2.04
CA THR A 228 -4.19 -3.74 -1.42
C THR A 228 -3.55 -4.08 -0.08
N LEU A 229 -4.13 -5.02 0.65
CA LEU A 229 -3.60 -5.51 1.93
C LEU A 229 -2.43 -6.48 1.71
N ASP A 230 -1.97 -7.11 2.79
CA ASP A 230 -0.80 -7.97 2.78
C ASP A 230 -1.16 -9.43 2.44
N PRO A 231 -0.70 -9.98 1.30
CA PRO A 231 -0.87 -11.41 1.00
C PRO A 231 0.10 -12.29 1.82
N ASP A 232 1.07 -11.70 2.51
CA ASP A 232 2.19 -12.35 3.19
C ASP A 232 2.38 -11.83 4.64
N PRO A 233 1.33 -11.79 5.47
CA PRO A 233 1.42 -11.27 6.84
C PRO A 233 2.55 -11.94 7.63
N ASP A 234 3.18 -11.15 8.48
CA ASP A 234 4.36 -11.56 9.23
C ASP A 234 4.03 -12.67 10.23
N PRO A 235 4.85 -13.74 10.32
CA PRO A 235 4.68 -14.76 11.35
C PRO A 235 4.79 -14.15 12.75
N VAL A 236 3.90 -14.57 13.64
CA VAL A 236 3.91 -14.14 15.05
C VAL A 236 4.33 -15.29 15.93
N VAL A 237 5.36 -15.05 16.73
CA VAL A 237 5.73 -15.89 17.86
C VAL A 237 5.24 -15.20 19.13
N GLY A 238 4.39 -15.87 19.91
CA GLY A 238 3.86 -15.36 21.17
C GLY A 238 2.35 -15.11 21.14
N GLU A 239 1.87 -14.24 22.04
CA GLU A 239 0.46 -13.97 22.20
C GLU A 239 -0.13 -13.23 20.98
N ARG A 240 -1.33 -13.67 20.61
CA ARG A 240 -2.15 -13.06 19.58
C ARG A 240 -2.71 -11.73 20.08
N LEU A 241 -2.56 -10.67 19.28
CA LEU A 241 -3.04 -9.34 19.60
C LEU A 241 -4.28 -9.00 18.77
N GLY A 242 -5.36 -8.59 19.44
CA GLY A 242 -6.57 -8.16 18.73
C GLY A 242 -7.16 -9.25 17.84
N ALA A 243 -7.37 -8.92 16.55
CA ALA A 243 -7.98 -9.80 15.56
C ALA A 243 -6.97 -10.44 14.58
N GLU A 244 -5.71 -10.55 15.00
CA GLU A 244 -4.70 -11.38 14.34
C GLU A 244 -5.22 -12.83 14.13
N GLN A 245 -4.86 -13.45 13.01
CA GLN A 245 -5.09 -14.87 12.76
C GLN A 245 -4.05 -15.75 13.46
N ASP A 246 -4.33 -17.04 13.59
CA ASP A 246 -3.41 -17.94 14.28
C ASP A 246 -2.08 -18.07 13.50
N GLY A 247 -0.97 -17.81 14.20
CA GLY A 247 0.39 -17.90 13.66
C GLY A 247 0.86 -16.69 12.84
N TYR A 248 0.01 -15.70 12.58
CA TYR A 248 0.35 -14.52 11.76
C TYR A 248 -0.19 -13.22 12.35
N SER A 249 0.42 -12.13 11.92
CA SER A 249 0.23 -10.78 12.45
C SER A 249 -0.95 -9.99 11.90
N ASP A 250 -1.82 -10.60 11.11
CA ASP A 250 -2.88 -9.86 10.43
C ASP A 250 -4.20 -10.61 10.44
N HIS A 251 -5.29 -9.92 10.09
CA HIS A 251 -6.60 -10.52 9.95
C HIS A 251 -6.63 -11.49 8.76
N ILE A 252 -7.33 -12.61 8.93
CA ILE A 252 -7.43 -13.65 7.89
C ILE A 252 -8.08 -13.16 6.59
N ASP A 253 -9.09 -12.29 6.71
CA ASP A 253 -9.76 -11.72 5.54
C ASP A 253 -8.89 -10.67 4.82
N HIS A 254 -7.91 -10.05 5.49
CA HIS A 254 -6.94 -9.14 4.83
C HIS A 254 -6.05 -9.91 3.85
N THR A 255 -5.54 -11.06 4.29
CA THR A 255 -4.77 -11.96 3.42
C THR A 255 -5.58 -12.37 2.19
N ALA A 256 -6.84 -12.75 2.38
CA ALA A 256 -7.68 -13.18 1.28
C ALA A 256 -7.98 -12.03 0.30
N ALA A 257 -8.30 -10.83 0.79
CA ALA A 257 -8.51 -9.65 -0.04
C ALA A 257 -7.26 -9.34 -0.89
N ALA A 258 -6.07 -9.44 -0.29
CA ALA A 258 -4.82 -9.26 -1.00
C ALA A 258 -4.59 -10.31 -2.09
N LEU A 259 -4.89 -11.58 -1.82
CA LEU A 259 -4.76 -12.66 -2.80
C LEU A 259 -5.72 -12.48 -3.99
N PHE A 260 -6.98 -12.10 -3.73
CA PHE A 260 -7.93 -11.74 -4.78
C PHE A 260 -7.48 -10.53 -5.60
N ALA A 261 -6.96 -9.49 -4.95
CA ALA A 261 -6.44 -8.31 -5.63
C ALA A 261 -5.25 -8.65 -6.56
N TRP A 262 -4.29 -9.43 -6.08
CA TRP A 262 -3.13 -9.85 -6.88
C TRP A 262 -3.53 -10.74 -8.07
N ASP A 263 -4.47 -11.67 -7.89
CA ASP A 263 -5.00 -12.48 -9.01
C ASP A 263 -5.71 -11.61 -10.05
N ALA A 264 -6.56 -10.67 -9.61
CA ALA A 264 -7.27 -9.76 -10.51
C ALA A 264 -6.32 -8.82 -11.27
N VAL A 265 -5.33 -8.23 -10.59
CA VAL A 265 -4.30 -7.37 -11.21
C VAL A 265 -3.48 -8.14 -12.24
N THR A 266 -3.09 -9.39 -11.91
CA THR A 266 -2.35 -10.26 -12.83
C THR A 266 -3.19 -10.61 -14.05
N ALA A 267 -4.49 -10.89 -13.85
CA ALA A 267 -5.42 -11.20 -14.92
C ALA A 267 -5.67 -10.01 -15.85
N TRP A 268 -5.80 -8.81 -15.27
CA TRP A 268 -6.00 -7.57 -16.01
C TRP A 268 -4.77 -7.20 -16.87
N GLY A 269 -3.56 -7.47 -16.38
CA GLY A 269 -2.32 -7.31 -17.16
C GLY A 269 -1.92 -5.85 -17.47
N GLY A 270 -2.56 -4.87 -16.83
CA GLY A 270 -2.22 -3.46 -16.96
C GLY A 270 -0.92 -3.08 -16.25
N ALA A 271 -0.43 -1.86 -16.52
CA ALA A 271 0.87 -1.38 -16.04
C ALA A 271 0.79 -0.57 -14.72
N ALA A 272 -0.28 -0.72 -13.94
CA ALA A 272 -0.46 0.02 -12.69
C ALA A 272 0.68 -0.22 -11.70
N ALA A 273 1.01 0.80 -10.92
CA ALA A 273 1.85 0.64 -9.74
C ALA A 273 1.06 -0.07 -8.64
N VAL A 274 1.53 -1.25 -8.19
CA VAL A 274 0.84 -2.05 -7.17
C VAL A 274 1.60 -1.97 -5.85
N GLU A 275 0.88 -1.75 -4.75
CA GLU A 275 1.44 -1.80 -3.40
C GLU A 275 0.57 -2.64 -2.46
N SER A 276 1.23 -3.45 -1.64
CA SER A 276 0.61 -4.18 -0.54
C SER A 276 0.96 -3.50 0.77
N TRP A 277 -0.01 -3.35 1.66
CA TRP A 277 0.16 -2.64 2.93
C TRP A 277 0.01 -3.60 4.10
N ARG A 278 0.92 -3.49 5.07
CA ARG A 278 0.84 -4.27 6.31
C ARG A 278 -0.37 -3.85 7.13
N GLY A 279 -1.11 -4.87 7.58
CA GLY A 279 -2.26 -4.71 8.46
C GLY A 279 -1.86 -4.58 9.94
N TYR A 280 -2.40 -5.45 10.79
CA TYR A 280 -2.25 -5.32 12.25
C TYR A 280 -0.81 -5.44 12.78
N TYR A 281 0.15 -5.90 11.96
CA TYR A 281 1.56 -5.91 12.35
C TYR A 281 2.12 -4.52 12.66
N ASN A 282 1.48 -3.45 12.18
CA ASN A 282 1.79 -2.06 12.55
C ASN A 282 1.80 -1.85 14.08
N ARG A 283 1.02 -2.65 14.83
CA ARG A 283 1.02 -2.63 16.30
C ARG A 283 2.32 -3.12 16.93
N ARG A 284 3.07 -3.94 16.22
CA ARG A 284 4.30 -4.59 16.72
C ARG A 284 5.56 -3.80 16.36
N TRP A 285 5.44 -2.79 15.50
CA TRP A 285 6.56 -1.94 15.08
C TRP A 285 6.53 -0.56 15.74
N PRO A 286 7.70 0.07 15.89
CA PRO A 286 7.76 1.48 16.26
C PRO A 286 6.99 2.34 15.24
N GLY A 287 6.30 3.37 15.73
CA GLY A 287 5.56 4.29 14.86
C GLY A 287 6.45 5.01 13.86
N ASN A 288 6.04 5.06 12.60
CA ASN A 288 6.75 5.73 11.51
C ASN A 288 6.00 6.94 10.96
N LEU A 289 5.06 7.49 11.72
CA LEU A 289 4.32 8.68 11.35
C LEU A 289 4.75 9.87 12.20
N GLY A 290 4.97 11.01 11.52
CA GLY A 290 5.22 12.29 12.17
C GLY A 290 3.92 12.93 12.66
N PRO A 291 3.99 14.03 13.43
CA PRO A 291 2.80 14.65 14.02
C PRO A 291 1.70 15.02 13.02
N ALA A 292 2.06 15.61 11.87
CA ALA A 292 1.09 16.00 10.84
C ALA A 292 0.38 14.79 10.20
N ASP A 293 1.12 13.70 9.97
CA ASP A 293 0.56 12.46 9.44
C ASP A 293 -0.37 11.78 10.45
N LEU A 294 -0.01 11.80 11.73
CA LEU A 294 -0.86 11.31 12.82
C LEU A 294 -2.14 12.12 12.96
N GLU A 295 -2.07 13.45 12.81
CA GLU A 295 -3.23 14.33 12.83
C GLU A 295 -4.17 14.06 11.66
N ALA A 296 -3.65 14.03 10.43
CA ALA A 296 -4.44 13.75 9.23
C ALA A 296 -5.11 12.38 9.28
N LYS A 297 -4.36 11.36 9.73
CA LYS A 297 -4.88 10.00 9.91
C LYS A 297 -5.90 9.93 11.04
N GLY A 298 -5.66 10.64 12.13
CA GLY A 298 -6.54 10.72 13.28
C GLY A 298 -7.87 11.37 12.95
N ALA A 299 -7.87 12.48 12.21
CA ALA A 299 -9.11 13.15 11.79
C ALA A 299 -10.01 12.24 10.95
N ALA A 300 -9.42 11.45 10.04
CA ALA A 300 -10.17 10.47 9.24
C ALA A 300 -10.74 9.32 10.12
N LEU A 301 -9.96 8.83 11.08
CA LEU A 301 -10.40 7.78 12.01
C LEU A 301 -11.48 8.28 12.98
N ASP A 302 -11.40 9.52 13.46
CA ASP A 302 -12.42 10.13 14.31
C ASP A 302 -13.77 10.28 13.58
N ALA A 303 -13.71 10.69 12.31
CA ALA A 303 -14.90 10.75 11.45
C ALA A 303 -15.52 9.36 11.24
N TYR A 304 -14.69 8.33 11.01
CA TYR A 304 -15.11 6.93 10.86
C TYR A 304 -15.70 6.34 12.16
N ALA A 305 -15.08 6.63 13.30
CA ALA A 305 -15.48 6.17 14.62
C ALA A 305 -16.75 6.86 15.13
N TRP A 306 -17.20 7.93 14.45
CA TRP A 306 -18.27 8.81 14.91
C TRP A 306 -17.97 9.36 16.33
N ALA A 307 -16.72 9.80 16.51
CA ALA A 307 -16.21 10.25 17.81
C ALA A 307 -16.90 11.52 18.34
N ASP A 308 -17.48 12.34 17.45
CA ASP A 308 -18.24 13.53 17.81
C ASP A 308 -19.60 13.23 18.46
N GLY A 309 -20.13 12.01 18.29
CA GLY A 309 -21.47 11.62 18.72
C GLY A 309 -22.60 12.48 18.15
N ALA A 310 -22.37 13.23 17.07
CA ALA A 310 -23.34 14.15 16.50
C ALA A 310 -24.58 13.39 16.01
N GLY A 311 -25.77 13.99 16.15
CA GLY A 311 -27.01 13.40 15.65
C GLY A 311 -26.93 13.19 14.13
N CYS A 312 -27.36 12.02 13.65
CA CYS A 312 -27.36 11.75 12.22
C CYS A 312 -28.60 10.96 11.78
N ASP A 313 -28.93 11.05 10.50
CA ASP A 313 -30.18 10.49 9.94
C ASP A 313 -30.13 8.96 9.71
N HIS A 314 -29.08 8.28 10.18
CA HIS A 314 -28.91 6.85 10.04
C HIS A 314 -29.29 6.13 11.34
N ALA A 315 -30.37 5.35 11.32
CA ALA A 315 -30.86 4.62 12.49
C ALA A 315 -29.82 3.66 13.12
N ALA A 316 -28.95 3.08 12.29
CA ALA A 316 -27.85 2.21 12.72
C ALA A 316 -26.65 2.96 13.34
N GLY A 317 -26.63 4.29 13.25
CA GLY A 317 -25.51 5.15 13.63
C GLY A 317 -24.62 5.53 12.44
N CYS A 318 -23.72 6.49 12.69
CA CYS A 318 -22.86 7.09 11.67
C CYS A 318 -21.39 6.68 11.74
N GLY A 319 -21.08 5.61 12.45
CA GLY A 319 -19.71 5.13 12.52
C GLY A 319 -19.55 3.92 13.42
N ASP A 320 -18.32 3.45 13.47
CA ASP A 320 -17.90 2.28 14.22
C ASP A 320 -17.52 2.64 15.65
N ARG A 321 -18.44 2.38 16.59
CA ARG A 321 -18.28 2.70 18.01
C ARG A 321 -17.35 1.73 18.75
N LEU A 322 -16.87 0.67 18.08
CA LEU A 322 -15.83 -0.19 18.63
C LEU A 322 -14.44 0.43 18.50
N ILE A 323 -14.29 1.51 17.73
CA ILE A 323 -13.03 2.25 17.71
C ILE A 323 -12.89 3.08 18.99
N VAL A 324 -11.76 2.94 19.68
CA VAL A 324 -11.52 3.52 21.01
C VAL A 324 -10.58 4.71 20.94
N GLY A 325 -11.01 5.83 21.54
CA GLY A 325 -10.19 7.03 21.77
C GLY A 325 -10.09 7.95 20.54
N PRO A 326 -9.78 9.24 20.73
CA PRO A 326 -9.64 10.17 19.62
C PRO A 326 -8.31 10.00 18.88
N GLY A 327 -8.29 10.44 17.62
CA GLY A 327 -7.12 10.50 16.76
C GLY A 327 -6.71 9.14 16.20
N ALA A 328 -5.43 9.02 15.84
CA ALA A 328 -4.91 7.81 15.22
C ALA A 328 -4.85 6.59 16.17
N GLY A 329 -5.05 6.81 17.47
CA GLY A 329 -4.86 5.79 18.50
C GLY A 329 -3.42 5.31 18.61
N LEU A 330 -3.18 4.43 19.58
CA LEU A 330 -1.84 3.83 19.85
C LEU A 330 -1.77 2.34 19.50
N THR A 331 -2.83 1.80 18.88
CA THR A 331 -2.91 0.38 18.55
C THR A 331 -2.39 0.11 17.14
N TYR A 332 -3.04 0.68 16.12
CA TYR A 332 -2.72 0.42 14.71
C TYR A 332 -2.42 1.71 13.94
N GLY A 333 -2.99 2.84 14.35
CA GLY A 333 -2.92 4.07 13.56
C GLY A 333 -1.61 4.86 13.71
N HIS A 334 -0.72 4.50 14.65
CA HIS A 334 0.56 5.19 14.83
C HIS A 334 1.61 4.86 13.74
N ALA A 335 1.29 3.94 12.83
CA ALA A 335 2.19 3.53 11.74
C ALA A 335 1.44 3.17 10.45
N THR A 336 2.15 3.17 9.33
CA THR A 336 1.75 2.52 8.07
C THR A 336 2.99 2.02 7.32
N HIS A 337 3.00 0.75 6.93
CA HIS A 337 4.16 0.13 6.30
C HIS A 337 3.79 -0.50 4.94
N PRO A 338 4.24 0.10 3.82
CA PRO A 338 4.21 -0.58 2.53
C PRO A 338 5.15 -1.80 2.54
N ARG A 339 4.77 -2.85 1.82
CA ARG A 339 5.52 -4.11 1.72
C ARG A 339 6.63 -4.05 0.69
N TYR A 340 6.38 -3.45 -0.48
CA TYR A 340 7.31 -3.49 -1.60
C TYR A 340 7.81 -2.09 -1.98
N THR A 341 8.66 -1.50 -1.13
CA THR A 341 9.10 -0.09 -1.29
C THR A 341 10.17 0.12 -2.36
N GLN A 342 11.15 -0.77 -2.47
CA GLN A 342 12.24 -0.71 -3.44
C GLN A 342 11.81 -1.13 -4.85
N ALA A 343 11.29 -0.20 -5.65
CA ALA A 343 10.73 -0.50 -6.98
C ALA A 343 11.64 -0.12 -8.17
N ILE A 344 12.71 0.64 -7.96
CA ILE A 344 13.59 1.14 -9.02
C ILE A 344 15.04 0.73 -8.72
N ALA A 345 15.69 0.11 -9.70
CA ALA A 345 17.09 -0.27 -9.67
C ALA A 345 17.88 0.50 -10.73
N PRO A 346 18.78 1.43 -10.34
CA PRO A 346 19.68 2.09 -11.27
C PRO A 346 20.72 1.09 -11.82
N VAL A 347 20.75 0.90 -13.14
CA VAL A 347 21.68 0.01 -13.84
C VAL A 347 22.71 0.82 -14.63
N PRO A 348 24.02 0.59 -14.43
CA PRO A 348 25.05 1.28 -15.19
C PRO A 348 25.07 0.81 -16.66
N ARG A 349 25.14 1.77 -17.58
CA ARG A 349 25.23 1.59 -19.03
C ARG A 349 26.04 2.72 -19.64
N ASP A 350 27.17 2.40 -20.25
CA ASP A 350 28.02 3.36 -20.98
C ASP A 350 28.39 4.63 -20.17
N GLY A 351 28.71 4.46 -18.88
CA GLY A 351 29.09 5.56 -17.98
C GLY A 351 27.92 6.34 -17.36
N ARG A 352 26.68 6.01 -17.74
CA ARG A 352 25.44 6.57 -17.16
C ARG A 352 24.66 5.49 -16.43
N HIS A 353 23.63 5.89 -15.68
CA HIS A 353 22.65 4.96 -15.11
C HIS A 353 21.31 5.07 -15.82
N LEU A 354 20.70 3.92 -16.11
CA LEU A 354 19.34 3.77 -16.60
C LEU A 354 18.46 3.17 -15.48
N PRO A 355 17.21 3.63 -15.31
CA PRO A 355 16.32 3.04 -14.33
C PRO A 355 15.71 1.74 -14.88
N VAL A 356 15.71 0.71 -14.04
CA VAL A 356 14.96 -0.53 -14.25
C VAL A 356 13.87 -0.64 -13.19
N THR A 357 12.65 -0.97 -13.60
CA THR A 357 11.51 -1.16 -12.69
C THR A 357 10.64 -2.33 -13.15
N VAL A 358 9.68 -2.75 -12.32
CA VAL A 358 8.69 -3.77 -12.68
C VAL A 358 7.39 -3.10 -13.09
N ARG A 359 6.94 -3.35 -14.31
CA ARG A 359 5.69 -2.82 -14.90
C ARG A 359 4.88 -3.97 -15.45
N GLY A 360 3.60 -4.07 -15.07
CA GLY A 360 2.76 -5.22 -15.45
C GLY A 360 3.36 -6.56 -15.04
N GLY A 361 4.11 -6.58 -13.93
CA GLY A 361 4.84 -7.75 -13.45
C GLY A 361 6.08 -8.14 -14.25
N ARG A 362 6.57 -7.29 -15.16
CA ARG A 362 7.78 -7.57 -15.97
C ARG A 362 8.87 -6.55 -15.67
N ALA A 363 10.12 -6.99 -15.57
CA ALA A 363 11.25 -6.09 -15.44
C ALA A 363 11.48 -5.35 -16.76
N GLN A 364 11.52 -4.01 -16.71
CA GLN A 364 11.69 -3.16 -17.87
C GLN A 364 12.73 -2.08 -17.60
N ALA A 365 13.64 -1.87 -18.55
CA ALA A 365 14.60 -0.77 -18.53
C ALA A 365 14.09 0.40 -19.36
N LEU A 366 14.33 1.63 -18.90
CA LEU A 366 14.03 2.83 -19.67
C LEU A 366 15.31 3.38 -20.30
N GLY A 367 15.39 3.32 -21.62
CA GLY A 367 16.47 3.90 -22.42
C GLY A 367 15.98 5.04 -23.32
N GLY A 368 16.87 5.59 -24.15
CA GLY A 368 16.52 6.69 -25.06
C GLY A 368 15.51 6.33 -26.17
N ALA A 369 15.25 5.04 -26.39
CA ALA A 369 14.25 4.55 -27.34
C ALA A 369 12.91 4.17 -26.67
N GLY A 370 12.77 4.39 -25.35
CA GLY A 370 11.60 4.01 -24.56
C GLY A 370 11.85 2.79 -23.68
N TRP A 371 10.76 2.12 -23.29
CA TRP A 371 10.78 0.95 -22.41
C TRP A 371 11.19 -0.32 -23.15
N GLU A 372 12.14 -1.05 -22.59
CA GLU A 372 12.61 -2.35 -23.06
C GLU A 372 12.26 -3.44 -22.04
N ASP A 373 11.56 -4.49 -22.48
CA ASP A 373 11.29 -5.69 -21.66
C ASP A 373 12.55 -6.54 -21.54
N LEU A 374 12.97 -6.82 -20.31
CA LEU A 374 14.17 -7.61 -19.99
C LEU A 374 13.90 -9.13 -19.97
N GLY A 375 12.73 -9.58 -20.44
CA GLY A 375 12.33 -10.98 -20.45
C GLY A 375 11.95 -11.49 -19.05
N GLY A 376 12.06 -12.80 -18.85
CA GLY A 376 11.97 -13.41 -17.52
C GLY A 376 10.56 -13.66 -16.98
N PRO A 377 10.47 -13.99 -15.68
CA PRO A 377 9.23 -14.36 -15.02
C PRO A 377 8.33 -13.15 -14.71
N HIS A 378 7.13 -13.43 -14.22
CA HIS A 378 6.32 -12.43 -13.53
C HIS A 378 6.94 -12.12 -12.17
N LEU A 379 7.07 -10.84 -11.82
CA LEU A 379 7.73 -10.35 -10.61
C LEU A 379 6.81 -9.46 -9.78
N LEU A 380 6.97 -9.52 -8.46
CA LEU A 380 6.49 -8.49 -7.55
C LEU A 380 7.19 -7.15 -7.86
N PRO A 381 6.58 -6.00 -7.50
CA PRO A 381 7.08 -4.67 -7.83
C PRO A 381 8.25 -4.24 -6.93
N SER A 382 9.26 -5.11 -6.84
CA SER A 382 10.48 -4.89 -6.09
C SER A 382 11.69 -5.45 -6.81
N LEU A 383 12.75 -4.64 -6.92
CA LEU A 383 13.99 -5.01 -7.56
C LEU A 383 15.20 -4.53 -6.76
N THR A 384 16.23 -5.35 -6.68
CA THR A 384 17.54 -4.95 -6.15
C THR A 384 18.64 -5.28 -7.14
N ARG A 385 19.71 -4.48 -7.16
CA ARG A 385 20.86 -4.69 -8.04
C ARG A 385 22.12 -4.84 -7.19
N ALA A 386 22.97 -5.79 -7.55
CA ALA A 386 24.35 -5.85 -7.10
C ALA A 386 25.24 -6.26 -8.29
N GLY A 387 26.36 -5.55 -8.49
CA GLY A 387 27.24 -5.78 -9.64
C GLY A 387 26.48 -5.71 -10.98
N ASP A 388 26.68 -6.74 -11.80
CA ASP A 388 26.04 -6.96 -13.10
C ASP A 388 24.74 -7.77 -13.02
N ARG A 389 24.14 -7.89 -11.82
CA ARG A 389 22.93 -8.70 -11.59
C ARG A 389 21.77 -7.89 -11.02
N LEU A 390 20.58 -8.26 -11.46
CA LEU A 390 19.31 -7.77 -10.95
C LEU A 390 18.54 -8.92 -10.31
N TYR A 391 17.92 -8.68 -9.16
CA TYR A 391 17.16 -9.67 -8.42
C TYR A 391 15.73 -9.19 -8.15
N GLY A 392 14.76 -10.11 -8.30
CA GLY A 392 13.35 -9.86 -8.04
C GLY A 392 12.64 -11.12 -7.56
N ILE A 393 11.50 -10.95 -6.89
CA ILE A 393 10.70 -12.07 -6.38
C ILE A 393 9.58 -12.41 -7.34
N GLY A 394 9.53 -13.67 -7.78
CA GLY A 394 8.43 -14.26 -8.54
C GLY A 394 7.39 -14.87 -7.60
N PRO A 395 6.14 -14.37 -7.57
CA PRO A 395 5.13 -14.90 -6.69
C PRO A 395 4.34 -16.04 -7.35
N ALA A 396 4.03 -17.09 -6.58
CA ALA A 396 2.91 -17.97 -6.83
C ALA A 396 1.82 -17.70 -5.79
N PHE A 397 0.77 -16.98 -6.20
CA PHE A 397 -0.46 -16.82 -5.43
C PHE A 397 -1.46 -17.88 -5.93
N THR A 398 -1.80 -18.86 -5.10
CA THR A 398 -2.67 -19.96 -5.52
C THR A 398 -3.76 -20.21 -4.47
N ALA A 399 -4.82 -20.90 -4.89
CA ALA A 399 -5.87 -21.34 -3.96
C ALA A 399 -5.45 -22.54 -3.10
N ASP A 400 -4.44 -23.31 -3.51
CA ASP A 400 -3.84 -24.34 -2.67
C ASP A 400 -2.82 -23.68 -1.73
N PRO A 401 -3.08 -23.62 -0.41
CA PRO A 401 -2.16 -22.99 0.53
C PRO A 401 -0.77 -23.63 0.53
N GLY A 402 -0.66 -24.92 0.16
CA GLY A 402 0.61 -25.66 0.09
C GLY A 402 1.46 -25.33 -1.13
N ALA A 403 0.88 -24.70 -2.16
CA ALA A 403 1.55 -24.39 -3.43
C ALA A 403 2.02 -22.94 -3.55
N HIS A 404 1.82 -22.10 -2.52
CA HIS A 404 2.39 -20.75 -2.50
C HIS A 404 3.92 -20.78 -2.60
N ALA A 405 4.51 -19.86 -3.36
CA ALA A 405 5.96 -19.70 -3.48
C ALA A 405 6.36 -18.23 -3.67
N ARG A 406 7.58 -17.87 -3.27
CA ARG A 406 8.19 -16.54 -3.42
C ARG A 406 9.62 -16.71 -3.89
N ASP A 407 9.76 -17.25 -5.10
CA ASP A 407 11.07 -17.60 -5.64
C ASP A 407 11.87 -16.37 -6.02
N LEU A 408 13.14 -16.34 -5.64
CA LEU A 408 14.07 -15.32 -6.05
C LEU A 408 14.57 -15.63 -7.45
N HIS A 409 14.45 -14.65 -8.34
CA HIS A 409 15.00 -14.73 -9.68
C HIS A 409 16.15 -13.76 -9.85
N CYS A 410 17.19 -14.20 -10.55
CA CYS A 410 18.38 -13.43 -10.86
C CYS A 410 18.50 -13.26 -12.38
N LEU A 411 18.63 -12.01 -12.83
CA LEU A 411 18.96 -11.65 -14.19
C LEU A 411 20.44 -11.25 -14.25
N ASP A 412 21.18 -11.91 -15.12
CA ASP A 412 22.51 -11.47 -15.53
C ASP A 412 22.37 -10.40 -16.63
N LEU A 413 22.75 -9.15 -16.30
CA LEU A 413 22.54 -8.00 -17.18
C LEU A 413 23.46 -8.01 -18.42
N ALA A 414 24.54 -8.79 -18.39
CA ALA A 414 25.46 -8.90 -19.53
C ALA A 414 24.92 -9.88 -20.59
N THR A 415 24.31 -10.97 -20.15
CA THR A 415 23.82 -12.04 -21.04
C THR A 415 22.31 -11.98 -21.31
N GLY A 416 21.54 -11.30 -20.45
CA GLY A 416 20.09 -11.30 -20.48
C GLY A 416 19.46 -12.61 -19.94
N ALA A 417 20.25 -13.49 -19.33
CA ALA A 417 19.78 -14.78 -18.85
C ALA A 417 19.15 -14.68 -17.47
N TRP A 418 17.97 -15.29 -17.31
CA TRP A 418 17.28 -15.44 -16.03
C TRP A 418 17.54 -16.81 -15.41
N GLU A 419 17.84 -16.83 -14.12
CA GLU A 419 18.00 -18.03 -13.29
C GLU A 419 17.00 -17.98 -12.11
N ASN A 420 16.32 -19.09 -11.83
CA ASN A 420 15.51 -19.23 -10.61
C ASN A 420 16.41 -19.75 -9.47
N LEU A 421 16.56 -18.94 -8.43
CA LEU A 421 17.35 -19.25 -7.23
C LEU A 421 16.50 -19.89 -6.11
N GLY A 422 15.23 -20.13 -6.35
CA GLY A 422 14.27 -20.65 -5.38
C GLY A 422 14.09 -19.71 -4.19
N ASN A 423 13.70 -20.26 -3.05
CA ASN A 423 13.58 -19.53 -1.79
C ASN A 423 13.91 -20.46 -0.61
N PRO A 424 14.30 -19.92 0.56
CA PRO A 424 14.70 -20.74 1.70
C PRO A 424 13.54 -21.52 2.36
N GLY A 425 12.29 -21.14 2.08
CA GLY A 425 11.10 -21.76 2.66
C GLY A 425 10.47 -22.86 1.81
N GLY A 426 10.91 -23.06 0.56
CA GLY A 426 10.28 -24.00 -0.38
C GLY A 426 8.90 -23.51 -0.82
N THR A 427 7.84 -24.20 -0.38
CA THR A 427 6.45 -23.85 -0.71
C THR A 427 5.57 -23.70 0.54
N GLY A 428 4.38 -23.14 0.35
CA GLY A 428 3.36 -22.96 1.37
C GLY A 428 3.67 -21.83 2.37
N ALA A 429 3.25 -22.02 3.61
CA ALA A 429 3.39 -21.04 4.69
C ALA A 429 4.85 -20.50 4.86
N PRO A 430 5.90 -21.33 4.90
CA PRO A 430 7.27 -20.83 5.05
C PRO A 430 7.75 -19.95 3.88
N ALA A 431 7.31 -20.23 2.65
CA ALA A 431 7.71 -19.47 1.47
C ALA A 431 7.22 -18.01 1.50
N ARG A 432 6.07 -17.77 2.12
CA ARG A 432 5.45 -16.43 2.28
C ARG A 432 6.29 -15.47 3.14
N THR A 433 7.28 -15.99 3.86
CA THR A 433 8.14 -15.20 4.74
C THR A 433 9.28 -14.51 4.00
N ALA A 434 9.50 -14.86 2.73
CA ALA A 434 10.45 -14.18 1.87
C ALA A 434 9.98 -12.74 1.60
N GLY A 435 10.73 -11.78 2.15
CA GLY A 435 10.55 -10.36 1.88
C GLY A 435 11.29 -9.88 0.64
N GLN A 436 11.58 -8.58 0.57
CA GLN A 436 12.40 -8.02 -0.49
C GLN A 436 13.85 -8.51 -0.38
N PRO A 437 14.52 -8.84 -1.50
CA PRO A 437 15.91 -9.27 -1.48
C PRO A 437 16.87 -8.11 -1.22
N ALA A 438 17.98 -8.42 -0.56
CA ALA A 438 19.17 -7.57 -0.57
C ALA A 438 20.35 -8.35 -1.15
N ALA A 439 21.26 -7.65 -1.82
CA ALA A 439 22.39 -8.27 -2.48
C ALA A 439 23.62 -7.36 -2.41
N ALA A 440 24.80 -7.98 -2.44
CA ALA A 440 26.09 -7.30 -2.55
C ALA A 440 27.00 -8.13 -3.47
N ASP A 441 27.91 -7.47 -4.17
CA ASP A 441 28.81 -8.08 -5.15
C ASP A 441 30.13 -7.30 -5.14
N ASP A 442 31.24 -8.00 -4.87
CA ASP A 442 32.59 -7.42 -4.86
C ASP A 442 33.37 -7.67 -6.17
N GLY A 443 32.72 -8.27 -7.18
CA GLY A 443 33.27 -8.65 -8.47
C GLY A 443 33.84 -10.07 -8.53
N ALA A 444 34.19 -10.69 -7.40
CA ALA A 444 34.64 -12.07 -7.32
C ALA A 444 33.58 -12.98 -6.69
N THR A 445 32.88 -12.45 -5.69
CA THR A 445 31.83 -13.10 -4.91
C THR A 445 30.60 -12.21 -4.88
N ALA A 446 29.43 -12.80 -5.10
CA ALA A 446 28.16 -12.15 -4.88
C ALA A 446 27.39 -12.85 -3.77
N ILE A 447 26.62 -12.09 -2.99
CA ILE A 447 25.66 -12.62 -2.04
C ILE A 447 24.28 -12.09 -2.35
N VAL A 448 23.26 -12.89 -2.06
CA VAL A 448 21.88 -12.45 -2.00
C VAL A 448 21.22 -13.03 -0.76
N CYS A 449 20.43 -12.23 -0.06
CA CYS A 449 19.77 -12.63 1.16
C CYS A 449 18.28 -12.32 1.15
N LEU A 450 17.54 -13.17 1.85
CA LEU A 450 16.11 -13.06 2.07
C LEU A 450 15.81 -13.12 3.56
N ARG A 451 14.73 -12.45 3.95
CA ARG A 451 14.17 -12.56 5.29
C ARG A 451 13.63 -13.96 5.56
N ARG A 452 13.64 -14.33 6.84
CA ARG A 452 12.91 -15.46 7.43
C ARG A 452 12.19 -15.06 8.73
N PRO A 453 11.38 -15.95 9.33
CA PRO A 453 10.76 -15.66 10.62
C PRO A 453 11.78 -15.32 11.72
N GLN A 454 12.94 -15.99 11.69
CA GLN A 454 14.07 -15.74 12.57
C GLN A 454 15.32 -15.58 11.71
N GLY A 455 15.95 -14.42 11.80
CA GLY A 455 17.14 -14.07 11.03
C GLY A 455 16.91 -13.99 9.53
N LEU A 456 17.92 -14.41 8.78
CA LEU A 456 17.98 -14.31 7.32
C LEU A 456 18.38 -15.66 6.70
N ALA A 457 18.25 -15.76 5.39
CA ALA A 457 18.89 -16.80 4.59
C ALA A 457 19.79 -16.13 3.56
N VAL A 458 20.93 -16.74 3.23
CA VAL A 458 21.87 -16.22 2.24
C VAL A 458 22.23 -17.28 1.20
N ARG A 459 22.35 -16.88 -0.07
CA ARG A 459 23.08 -17.63 -1.10
C ARG A 459 24.32 -16.86 -1.49
N VAL A 460 25.37 -17.60 -1.83
CA VAL A 460 26.67 -17.04 -2.18
C VAL A 460 27.06 -17.58 -3.55
N ARG A 461 27.49 -16.70 -4.45
CA ARG A 461 28.05 -17.06 -5.74
C ARG A 461 29.54 -16.83 -5.72
N ALA A 462 30.31 -17.92 -5.72
CA ALA A 462 31.76 -17.90 -5.84
C ALA A 462 32.18 -18.84 -6.97
N GLY A 463 33.15 -18.43 -7.80
CA GLY A 463 33.59 -19.25 -8.93
C GLY A 463 32.52 -19.50 -10.00
N GLY A 464 31.49 -18.65 -10.07
CA GLY A 464 30.46 -18.67 -11.10
C GLY A 464 29.18 -19.44 -10.78
N ALA A 465 29.12 -20.20 -9.69
CA ALA A 465 27.96 -21.00 -9.28
C ALA A 465 27.39 -20.53 -7.94
N TRP A 466 26.07 -20.59 -7.78
CA TRP A 466 25.38 -20.30 -6.52
C TRP A 466 25.43 -21.51 -5.57
N SER A 467 25.73 -21.27 -4.29
CA SER A 467 25.57 -22.23 -3.20
C SER A 467 24.10 -22.56 -2.96
N ASP A 468 23.79 -23.57 -2.13
CA ASP A 468 22.46 -23.69 -1.53
C ASP A 468 22.14 -22.51 -0.59
N TRP A 469 20.88 -22.38 -0.17
CA TRP A 469 20.48 -21.44 0.87
C TRP A 469 21.11 -21.85 2.20
N THR A 470 21.81 -20.91 2.83
CA THR A 470 22.38 -21.07 4.16
C THR A 470 21.66 -20.19 5.17
N ASP A 471 21.38 -20.78 6.31
CA ASP A 471 20.67 -20.16 7.42
C ASP A 471 21.56 -19.20 8.20
N LEU A 472 21.09 -17.97 8.38
CA LEU A 472 21.73 -16.95 9.22
C LEU A 472 20.86 -16.67 10.45
N ASP A 473 21.10 -17.40 11.53
CA ASP A 473 20.32 -17.28 12.76
C ASP A 473 20.38 -15.86 13.35
N GLY A 474 19.25 -15.41 13.90
CA GLY A 474 19.14 -14.08 14.47
C GLY A 474 17.73 -13.74 14.93
N PRO A 475 17.51 -12.49 15.38
CA PRO A 475 16.19 -12.03 15.82
C PRO A 475 15.20 -11.99 14.64
N ALA A 476 13.92 -11.81 14.96
CA ALA A 476 12.95 -11.41 13.96
C ALA A 476 13.36 -10.05 13.38
N VAL A 477 13.34 -9.94 12.06
CA VAL A 477 13.64 -8.70 11.34
C VAL A 477 12.34 -8.07 10.85
N HIS A 478 12.27 -6.75 10.84
CA HIS A 478 11.12 -5.99 10.37
C HIS A 478 10.90 -6.21 8.87
N GLU A 479 11.78 -5.65 8.04
CA GLU A 479 11.58 -5.61 6.58
C GLU A 479 12.75 -6.18 5.79
N ALA A 480 12.99 -5.61 4.61
CA ALA A 480 14.11 -5.87 3.76
C ALA A 480 15.41 -5.59 4.53
N PRO A 481 16.36 -6.53 4.51
CA PRO A 481 17.73 -6.22 4.89
C PRO A 481 18.36 -5.23 3.89
N ALA A 482 19.54 -4.73 4.22
CA ALA A 482 20.45 -4.10 3.28
C ALA A 482 21.77 -4.86 3.30
N ALA A 483 22.40 -5.04 2.15
CA ALA A 483 23.66 -5.77 2.03
C ALA A 483 24.69 -4.88 1.33
N PHE A 484 25.93 -4.94 1.81
CA PHE A 484 27.09 -4.28 1.20
C PHE A 484 28.34 -5.11 1.47
N GLY A 485 29.39 -4.91 0.67
CA GLY A 485 30.64 -5.62 0.84
C GLY A 485 31.67 -5.24 -0.21
N ALA A 486 32.93 -5.55 0.09
CA ALA A 486 34.07 -5.39 -0.78
C ALA A 486 35.19 -6.34 -0.35
N ASP A 487 36.06 -6.73 -1.28
CA ASP A 487 37.28 -7.48 -1.02
C ASP A 487 37.07 -8.76 -0.17
N GLY A 488 36.00 -9.52 -0.45
CA GLY A 488 35.65 -10.75 0.25
C GLY A 488 35.05 -10.56 1.63
N ALA A 489 34.73 -9.34 2.06
CA ALA A 489 34.04 -9.04 3.31
C ALA A 489 32.66 -8.46 3.05
N PHE A 490 31.64 -9.10 3.61
CA PHE A 490 30.23 -8.73 3.43
C PHE A 490 29.56 -8.44 4.77
N THR A 491 28.67 -7.46 4.75
CA THR A 491 27.78 -7.15 5.85
C THR A 491 26.35 -7.08 5.36
N VAL A 492 25.46 -7.76 6.06
CA VAL A 492 24.01 -7.62 5.90
C VAL A 492 23.46 -6.99 7.17
N VAL A 493 22.70 -5.90 7.05
CA VAL A 493 22.05 -5.22 8.18
C VAL A 493 20.54 -5.26 8.06
N ALA A 494 19.82 -5.35 9.18
CA ALA A 494 18.37 -5.31 9.20
C ALA A 494 17.84 -4.65 10.48
N ALA A 495 16.75 -3.91 10.36
CA ALA A 495 16.00 -3.43 11.52
C ALA A 495 15.35 -4.61 12.26
N THR A 496 15.38 -4.54 13.59
CA THR A 496 14.71 -5.47 14.50
C THR A 496 13.82 -4.66 15.46
N PRO A 497 12.93 -5.32 16.23
CA PRO A 497 12.07 -4.61 17.20
C PRO A 497 12.81 -3.76 18.23
N GLY A 498 14.08 -4.05 18.50
CA GLY A 498 14.85 -3.37 19.54
C GLY A 498 16.24 -2.89 19.12
N ASN A 499 16.66 -3.09 17.87
CA ASN A 499 18.01 -2.75 17.42
C ASN A 499 18.14 -2.74 15.89
N THR A 500 19.36 -2.53 15.40
CA THR A 500 19.79 -2.94 14.07
C THR A 500 20.75 -4.13 14.21
N ALA A 501 20.38 -5.28 13.66
CA ALA A 501 21.22 -6.47 13.64
C ALA A 501 22.14 -6.45 12.40
N ALA A 502 23.35 -6.97 12.55
CA ALA A 502 24.30 -7.17 11.47
C ALA A 502 24.80 -8.63 11.42
N TRP A 503 24.87 -9.17 10.21
CA TRP A 503 25.55 -10.41 9.88
C TRP A 503 26.79 -10.05 9.05
N GLU A 504 27.97 -10.34 9.58
CA GLU A 504 29.26 -10.00 8.99
C GLU A 504 29.98 -11.30 8.62
N GLY A 505 30.54 -11.40 7.42
CA GLY A 505 31.10 -12.66 6.94
C GLY A 505 31.91 -12.55 5.65
N ASP A 506 32.50 -13.68 5.24
CA ASP A 506 33.30 -13.81 4.02
C ASP A 506 32.60 -14.59 2.90
N GLY A 507 31.29 -14.79 3.04
CA GLY A 507 30.49 -15.64 2.17
C GLY A 507 30.59 -17.14 2.50
N THR A 508 31.43 -17.54 3.44
CA THR A 508 31.51 -18.94 3.93
C THR A 508 31.21 -19.06 5.40
N THR A 509 31.64 -18.08 6.19
CA THR A 509 31.41 -17.99 7.62
C THR A 509 30.77 -16.65 7.96
N TRP A 510 29.86 -16.67 8.93
CA TRP A 510 29.06 -15.52 9.32
C TRP A 510 29.04 -15.38 10.84
N THR A 511 29.17 -14.16 11.32
CA THR A 511 28.95 -13.78 12.70
C THR A 511 27.80 -12.79 12.79
N ARG A 512 26.97 -12.92 13.82
CA ARG A 512 25.87 -11.99 14.08
C ARG A 512 26.16 -11.16 15.32
N ARG A 513 25.85 -9.88 15.25
CA ARG A 513 25.80 -8.99 16.42
C ARG A 513 24.74 -7.91 16.25
N ASP A 514 24.33 -7.33 17.37
CA ASP A 514 23.58 -6.08 17.34
C ASP A 514 24.58 -4.92 17.21
N LEU A 515 24.21 -3.90 16.43
CA LEU A 515 25.09 -2.77 16.15
C LEU A 515 25.06 -1.70 17.25
N ASP A 516 24.00 -1.67 18.07
CA ASP A 516 23.79 -0.67 19.12
C ASP A 516 24.01 0.76 18.61
N LEU A 517 23.43 1.05 17.43
CA LEU A 517 23.64 2.31 16.73
C LEU A 517 23.26 3.50 17.63
N PRO A 518 24.08 4.57 17.69
CA PRO A 518 23.85 5.67 18.61
C PRO A 518 22.57 6.43 18.27
N GLY A 519 21.77 6.68 19.30
CA GLY A 519 20.54 7.47 19.26
C GLY A 519 20.60 8.70 20.17
N PRO A 520 19.51 9.49 20.23
CA PRO A 520 19.44 10.69 21.05
C PRO A 520 19.62 10.37 22.54
N GLY A 521 20.36 11.22 23.26
CA GLY A 521 20.60 11.05 24.69
C GLY A 521 21.44 9.83 25.08
N GLY A 522 22.13 9.20 24.12
CA GLY A 522 22.92 7.99 24.34
C GLY A 522 22.11 6.70 24.35
N ALA A 523 20.82 6.75 23.98
CA ALA A 523 20.02 5.56 23.78
C ALA A 523 20.45 4.80 22.51
N VAL A 524 20.05 3.53 22.39
CA VAL A 524 20.15 2.80 21.13
C VAL A 524 19.09 3.33 20.17
N HIS A 525 19.49 3.62 18.93
CA HIS A 525 18.59 4.04 17.87
C HIS A 525 17.69 2.88 17.43
N ILE A 526 16.39 3.15 17.37
CA ILE A 526 15.38 2.19 16.94
C ILE A 526 14.80 2.66 15.59
N PRO A 527 15.09 1.95 14.48
CA PRO A 527 14.48 2.23 13.19
C PRO A 527 12.96 2.05 13.21
N ALA A 528 12.23 2.98 12.61
CA ALA A 528 10.78 2.88 12.42
C ALA A 528 10.37 2.01 11.22
N GLY A 529 11.28 1.23 10.64
CA GLY A 529 11.03 0.44 9.43
C GLY A 529 12.32 -0.11 8.82
N ALA A 530 12.30 -0.35 7.50
CA ALA A 530 13.46 -0.85 6.76
C ALA A 530 14.68 0.09 6.89
N VAL A 531 15.87 -0.50 6.92
CA VAL A 531 17.15 0.23 6.82
C VAL A 531 17.68 0.13 5.40
N THR A 532 18.47 1.12 4.99
CA THR A 532 19.33 1.03 3.81
C THR A 532 20.78 1.23 4.21
N ALA A 533 21.69 0.71 3.39
CA ALA A 533 23.12 0.84 3.67
C ALA A 533 23.92 0.98 2.38
N ALA A 534 25.03 1.68 2.45
CA ALA A 534 26.01 1.82 1.37
C ALA A 534 27.42 1.83 1.94
N LEU A 535 28.35 1.15 1.26
CA LEU A 535 29.78 1.18 1.60
C LEU A 535 30.42 2.44 1.00
N ALA A 536 31.12 3.20 1.83
CA ALA A 536 31.89 4.36 1.42
C ALA A 536 33.30 3.96 0.92
N PRO A 537 33.94 4.78 0.07
CA PRO A 537 35.27 4.49 -0.48
C PRO A 537 36.39 4.30 0.56
N ASP A 538 36.21 4.81 1.78
CA ASP A 538 37.17 4.68 2.88
C ASP A 538 36.96 3.41 3.72
N GLY A 539 36.05 2.53 3.29
CA GLY A 539 35.73 1.27 3.96
C GLY A 539 34.81 1.40 5.17
N ARG A 540 34.29 2.60 5.46
CA ARG A 540 33.16 2.78 6.40
C ARG A 540 31.84 2.59 5.67
N ALA A 541 30.75 2.36 6.39
CA ALA A 541 29.41 2.27 5.83
C ALA A 541 28.53 3.41 6.34
N VAL A 542 27.58 3.83 5.49
CA VAL A 542 26.45 4.66 5.89
C VAL A 542 25.23 3.75 6.01
N ILE A 543 24.53 3.78 7.14
CA ILE A 543 23.23 3.14 7.34
C ILE A 543 22.20 4.25 7.51
N ALA A 544 21.06 4.17 6.81
CA ALA A 544 20.00 5.15 6.92
C ALA A 544 18.67 4.52 7.31
N SER A 545 17.90 5.24 8.10
CA SER A 545 16.58 4.82 8.57
C SER A 545 15.69 5.99 8.94
N ARG A 546 14.40 5.72 9.14
CA ARG A 546 13.45 6.65 9.75
C ARG A 546 13.52 6.54 11.27
N ALA A 547 13.47 7.68 11.96
CA ALA A 547 13.33 7.74 13.41
C ALA A 547 11.90 7.41 13.85
N ALA A 548 11.77 6.62 14.92
CA ALA A 548 10.48 6.32 15.52
C ALA A 548 9.77 7.60 16.04
N GLY A 549 8.48 7.71 15.80
CA GLY A 549 7.60 8.78 16.30
C GLY A 549 7.77 10.17 15.65
N GLY A 550 8.79 10.38 14.82
CA GLY A 550 9.05 11.65 14.13
C GLY A 550 9.16 11.52 12.61
N SER A 551 9.54 10.35 12.09
CA SER A 551 9.78 10.08 10.67
C SER A 551 10.94 10.87 10.06
N ASP A 552 11.73 11.56 10.88
CA ASP A 552 12.99 12.18 10.44
C ASP A 552 13.99 11.11 9.98
N VAL A 553 14.99 11.54 9.21
CA VAL A 553 16.03 10.64 8.72
C VAL A 553 17.18 10.60 9.71
N VAL A 554 17.65 9.39 10.04
CA VAL A 554 18.87 9.20 10.82
C VAL A 554 19.89 8.49 9.94
N LEU A 555 21.08 9.10 9.84
CA LEU A 555 22.24 8.56 9.15
C LEU A 555 23.26 8.11 10.18
N HIS A 556 23.66 6.85 10.12
CA HIS A 556 24.75 6.30 10.91
C HIS A 556 25.96 6.07 10.02
N TYR A 557 27.13 6.56 10.43
CA TYR A 557 28.36 6.42 9.67
C TYR A 557 29.46 5.79 10.52
N GLY A 558 30.06 4.71 10.03
CA GLY A 558 30.98 3.94 10.86
C GLY A 558 31.42 2.60 10.32
N ARG A 559 32.18 1.88 11.14
CA ARG A 559 32.61 0.50 10.89
C ARG A 559 32.88 -0.22 12.21
N GLY A 560 32.64 -1.53 12.27
CA GLY A 560 32.87 -2.29 13.50
C GLY A 560 32.01 -1.72 14.65
N GLY A 561 32.65 -1.40 15.78
CA GLY A 561 31.98 -0.79 16.94
C GLY A 561 31.91 0.75 16.91
N ASP A 562 32.56 1.40 15.94
CA ASP A 562 32.73 2.85 15.93
C ASP A 562 31.71 3.49 14.97
N TRP A 563 30.63 4.05 15.53
CA TRP A 563 29.55 4.69 14.79
C TRP A 563 29.24 6.09 15.31
N THR A 564 28.97 7.02 14.40
CA THR A 564 28.28 8.29 14.69
C THR A 564 26.84 8.20 14.22
N GLY A 565 25.93 8.91 14.89
CA GLY A 565 24.53 9.07 14.48
C GLY A 565 24.24 10.53 14.16
N THR A 566 23.54 10.77 13.04
CA THR A 566 23.19 12.11 12.59
C THR A 566 21.69 12.17 12.30
N LEU A 567 20.96 12.95 13.10
CA LEU A 567 19.57 13.28 12.83
C LEU A 567 19.48 14.38 11.79
N VAL A 568 18.75 14.14 10.71
CA VAL A 568 18.42 15.13 9.70
C VAL A 568 16.90 15.33 9.69
N PRO A 569 16.40 16.46 10.20
CA PRO A 569 14.96 16.74 10.21
C PRO A 569 14.40 16.83 8.80
N LEU A 570 13.25 16.19 8.55
CA LEU A 570 12.56 16.22 7.26
C LEU A 570 11.05 16.53 7.39
N GLU A 571 10.48 16.37 8.59
CA GLU A 571 9.06 16.66 8.86
C GLU A 571 8.10 15.67 8.17
N GLY A 572 8.37 14.37 8.26
CA GLY A 572 7.44 13.32 7.83
C GLY A 572 7.92 12.41 6.70
N GLY A 573 6.99 11.63 6.16
CA GLY A 573 7.24 10.62 5.12
C GLY A 573 7.31 9.21 5.68
N ILE A 574 6.99 8.21 4.86
CA ILE A 574 6.80 6.81 5.30
C ILE A 574 7.79 5.84 4.66
N LEU A 575 8.49 6.25 3.60
CA LEU A 575 9.39 5.40 2.84
C LEU A 575 10.80 5.45 3.44
N ALA A 576 11.46 4.30 3.47
CA ALA A 576 12.86 4.22 3.91
C ALA A 576 13.75 5.09 2.99
N PRO A 577 14.83 5.71 3.52
CA PRO A 577 15.73 6.51 2.69
C PRO A 577 16.51 5.65 1.70
N ALA A 578 16.69 6.10 0.46
CA ALA A 578 17.66 5.56 -0.49
C ALA A 578 19.00 6.31 -0.36
N LEU A 579 20.10 5.59 -0.57
CA LEU A 579 21.46 6.13 -0.49
C LEU A 579 22.20 5.93 -1.82
N ALA A 580 22.95 6.95 -2.22
CA ALA A 580 23.94 6.84 -3.28
C ALA A 580 25.21 7.59 -2.87
N ILE A 581 26.37 6.99 -3.09
CA ILE A 581 27.67 7.61 -2.81
C ILE A 581 28.39 7.83 -4.13
N GLY A 582 28.76 9.09 -4.39
CA GLY A 582 29.49 9.52 -5.57
C GLY A 582 31.00 9.24 -5.48
N PRO A 583 31.71 9.28 -6.62
CA PRO A 583 33.14 8.99 -6.68
C PRO A 583 34.01 9.99 -5.90
N ASP A 584 33.49 11.17 -5.59
CA ASP A 584 34.13 12.23 -4.81
C ASP A 584 33.83 12.18 -3.31
N GLY A 585 33.10 11.15 -2.85
CA GLY A 585 32.66 11.04 -1.46
C GLY A 585 31.42 11.89 -1.12
N THR A 586 30.69 12.38 -2.13
CA THR A 586 29.38 12.99 -1.95
C THR A 586 28.32 11.92 -1.67
N LEU A 587 27.51 12.12 -0.64
CA LEU A 587 26.35 11.30 -0.30
C LEU A 587 25.07 11.99 -0.78
N ALA A 588 24.24 11.27 -1.52
CA ALA A 588 22.85 11.64 -1.78
C ALA A 588 21.91 10.73 -0.97
N VAL A 589 20.93 11.35 -0.31
CA VAL A 589 19.86 10.69 0.43
C VAL A 589 18.53 11.11 -0.19
N ALA A 590 17.70 10.15 -0.62
CA ALA A 590 16.40 10.42 -1.25
C ALA A 590 15.27 9.63 -0.59
N CYS A 591 14.15 10.27 -0.28
CA CYS A 591 12.98 9.65 0.35
C CYS A 591 11.72 10.50 0.09
N ASP A 592 10.57 10.20 0.70
CA ASP A 592 9.40 11.09 0.71
C ASP A 592 9.38 12.01 1.95
N ASP A 593 8.69 13.14 1.89
CA ASP A 593 8.39 13.96 3.06
C ASP A 593 6.94 13.81 3.54
N GLY A 594 6.51 14.61 4.52
CA GLY A 594 5.14 14.59 5.05
C GLY A 594 4.04 14.91 4.03
N THR A 595 4.38 15.55 2.90
CA THR A 595 3.45 15.78 1.78
C THR A 595 3.36 14.57 0.85
N GLY A 596 4.34 13.66 0.90
CA GLY A 596 4.51 12.57 -0.05
C GLY A 596 5.38 12.91 -1.25
N ALA A 597 5.89 14.14 -1.35
CA ALA A 597 6.84 14.57 -2.38
C ALA A 597 8.24 13.99 -2.14
N PRO A 598 9.09 13.80 -3.18
CA PRO A 598 10.44 13.32 -2.97
C PRO A 598 11.26 14.43 -2.31
N ALA A 599 11.97 14.09 -1.25
CA ALA A 599 12.94 14.93 -0.58
C ALA A 599 14.35 14.39 -0.81
N VAL A 600 15.25 15.27 -1.26
CA VAL A 600 16.64 14.92 -1.57
C VAL A 600 17.60 15.81 -0.79
N LEU A 601 18.52 15.17 -0.09
CA LEU A 601 19.63 15.78 0.63
C LEU A 601 20.94 15.35 -0.02
N VAL A 602 21.84 16.30 -0.23
CA VAL A 602 23.20 16.05 -0.72
C VAL A 602 24.19 16.66 0.25
N LEU A 603 25.17 15.87 0.70
CA LEU A 603 26.23 16.32 1.62
C LEU A 603 27.55 15.57 1.38
N PRO A 604 28.70 16.14 1.75
CA PRO A 604 29.95 15.37 1.85
C PRO A 604 29.86 14.33 2.97
N LEU A 605 30.39 13.12 2.77
CA LEU A 605 30.47 12.10 3.83
C LEU A 605 31.17 12.59 5.10
N ALA A 606 32.14 13.50 4.96
CA ALA A 606 32.87 14.08 6.09
C ALA A 606 31.97 14.84 7.09
N ASP A 607 30.80 15.32 6.67
CA ASP A 607 29.84 15.98 7.57
C ASP A 607 29.25 15.00 8.61
N LEU A 608 29.31 13.69 8.35
CA LEU A 608 28.85 12.65 9.28
C LEU A 608 29.92 12.29 10.33
N ASP A 609 31.16 12.76 10.17
CA ASP A 609 32.28 12.51 11.08
C ASP A 609 32.52 13.69 12.02
N HIS A 610 31.50 14.01 12.81
CA HIS A 610 31.46 15.22 13.64
C HIS A 610 32.05 15.05 15.05
N GLY A 611 32.70 13.91 15.34
CA GLY A 611 33.40 13.66 16.61
C GLY A 611 32.51 13.52 17.87
N ALA A 612 31.19 13.45 17.70
CA ALA A 612 30.23 13.18 18.77
C ALA A 612 29.47 11.89 18.47
N PRO A 613 28.98 11.14 19.47
CA PRO A 613 28.20 9.91 19.22
C PRO A 613 26.91 10.19 18.44
N TYR A 614 26.27 11.33 18.69
CA TYR A 614 25.03 11.72 18.04
C TYR A 614 24.96 13.24 17.84
N ALA A 615 24.54 13.71 16.67
CA ALA A 615 24.35 15.14 16.39
C ALA A 615 23.10 15.42 15.54
N LEU A 616 22.61 16.65 15.66
CA LEU A 616 21.60 17.21 14.76
C LEU A 616 22.32 17.88 13.59
N LEU A 617 21.97 17.51 12.37
CA LEU A 617 22.42 18.17 11.15
C LEU A 617 21.24 18.89 10.49
N SER A 618 21.19 20.20 10.70
CA SER A 618 20.18 21.06 10.06
C SER A 618 20.66 21.43 8.66
N ARG A 619 20.19 20.69 7.65
CA ARG A 619 20.48 20.95 6.23
C ARG A 619 19.17 21.05 5.46
N PRO A 620 19.07 21.96 4.47
CA PRO A 620 17.88 22.07 3.65
C PRO A 620 17.74 20.84 2.76
N TRP A 621 16.55 20.25 2.76
CA TRP A 621 16.14 19.27 1.77
C TRP A 621 15.65 20.00 0.52
N THR A 622 16.03 19.48 -0.65
CA THR A 622 15.32 19.83 -1.89
C THR A 622 14.04 19.01 -1.92
N ARG A 623 12.90 19.68 -2.08
CA ARG A 623 11.59 19.02 -2.16
C ARG A 623 11.08 19.05 -3.59
N GLY A 624 10.60 17.91 -4.05
CA GLY A 624 9.98 17.73 -5.35
C GLY A 624 8.55 18.25 -5.41
N ASP A 625 7.96 18.12 -6.59
CA ASP A 625 6.62 18.58 -6.95
C ASP A 625 5.67 17.43 -7.35
N VAL A 626 6.09 16.18 -7.15
CA VAL A 626 5.31 14.97 -7.48
C VAL A 626 5.11 14.10 -6.24
N THR A 627 3.91 13.60 -5.98
CA THR A 627 3.72 12.62 -4.89
C THR A 627 4.20 11.24 -5.32
N VAL A 628 5.12 10.63 -4.57
CA VAL A 628 5.80 9.38 -4.96
C VAL A 628 5.14 8.16 -4.35
N LEU A 629 4.87 7.11 -5.12
CA LEU A 629 4.27 5.86 -4.67
C LEU A 629 5.26 4.89 -4.03
N LYS A 630 6.52 4.95 -4.46
CA LYS A 630 7.59 4.02 -4.10
C LYS A 630 8.82 4.78 -3.64
N ARG A 631 9.75 4.09 -2.97
CA ARG A 631 11.02 4.70 -2.52
C ARG A 631 11.74 5.29 -3.74
N PRO A 632 12.08 6.60 -3.75
CA PRO A 632 12.89 7.18 -4.80
C PRO A 632 14.24 6.46 -4.91
N ALA A 633 14.80 6.39 -6.11
CA ALA A 633 16.14 5.88 -6.35
C ALA A 633 17.09 7.03 -6.67
N ALA A 634 18.35 6.87 -6.25
CA ALA A 634 19.44 7.80 -6.53
C ALA A 634 20.66 7.02 -7.04
N ALA A 635 21.42 7.62 -7.95
CA ALA A 635 22.72 7.13 -8.39
C ALA A 635 23.61 8.28 -8.85
N PHE A 636 24.92 8.11 -8.77
CA PHE A 636 25.87 9.01 -9.41
C PHE A 636 26.43 8.36 -10.67
N ASP A 637 26.40 9.09 -11.79
CA ASP A 637 27.11 8.71 -13.00
C ASP A 637 28.62 8.80 -12.80
N ALA A 638 29.39 8.25 -13.74
CA ALA A 638 30.86 8.23 -13.67
C ALA A 638 31.49 9.63 -13.66
N ASP A 639 30.78 10.63 -14.19
CA ASP A 639 31.20 12.04 -14.19
C ASP A 639 30.80 12.81 -12.91
N GLY A 640 30.12 12.16 -11.97
CA GLY A 640 29.61 12.77 -10.74
C GLY A 640 28.21 13.40 -10.87
N THR A 641 27.54 13.26 -12.01
CA THR A 641 26.15 13.72 -12.18
C THR A 641 25.22 12.88 -11.31
N LEU A 642 24.44 13.53 -10.45
CA LEU A 642 23.38 12.89 -9.66
C LEU A 642 22.17 12.62 -10.56
N ARG A 643 21.69 11.38 -10.56
CA ARG A 643 20.43 10.97 -11.17
C ARG A 643 19.45 10.49 -10.12
N LEU A 644 18.20 10.88 -10.28
CA LEU A 644 17.10 10.61 -9.36
C LEU A 644 15.90 10.07 -10.14
N TRP A 645 15.21 9.09 -9.56
CA TRP A 645 13.99 8.53 -10.14
C TRP A 645 12.94 8.24 -9.09
N ALA A 646 11.67 8.39 -9.44
CA ALA A 646 10.55 8.09 -8.57
C ALA A 646 9.35 7.62 -9.39
N VAL A 647 8.54 6.72 -8.82
CA VAL A 647 7.22 6.40 -9.40
C VAL A 647 6.22 7.39 -8.82
N GLY A 648 5.63 8.22 -9.66
CA GLY A 648 4.64 9.24 -9.26
C GLY A 648 3.26 8.64 -8.98
N ALA A 649 2.38 9.42 -8.35
CA ALA A 649 0.97 9.06 -8.11
C ALA A 649 0.21 8.78 -9.41
N ASP A 650 0.65 9.38 -10.51
CA ASP A 650 0.19 9.10 -11.87
C ASP A 650 0.65 7.74 -12.44
N GLY A 651 1.40 6.94 -11.66
CA GLY A 651 1.96 5.65 -12.08
C GLY A 651 3.11 5.78 -13.08
N ALA A 652 3.50 6.99 -13.47
CA ALA A 652 4.61 7.23 -14.36
C ALA A 652 5.94 7.22 -13.62
N LEU A 653 7.02 6.93 -14.34
CA LEU A 653 8.37 7.14 -13.84
C LEU A 653 8.75 8.61 -14.07
N HIS A 654 9.12 9.31 -13.01
CA HIS A 654 9.65 10.66 -13.05
C HIS A 654 11.16 10.65 -12.79
N THR A 655 11.87 11.63 -13.34
CA THR A 655 13.32 11.78 -13.22
C THR A 655 13.70 13.22 -12.87
N ALA A 656 14.82 13.34 -12.17
CA ALA A 656 15.50 14.61 -11.91
C ALA A 656 17.01 14.38 -11.98
N GLN A 657 17.78 15.42 -12.30
CA GLN A 657 19.25 15.33 -12.34
C GLN A 657 19.92 16.62 -11.91
N ALA A 658 21.11 16.49 -11.33
CA ALA A 658 21.97 17.62 -10.98
C ALA A 658 23.41 17.33 -11.40
N GLY A 659 24.06 18.30 -12.04
CA GLY A 659 25.48 18.19 -12.37
C GLY A 659 26.35 18.07 -11.11
N PRO A 660 27.63 17.69 -11.25
CA PRO A 660 28.54 17.55 -10.12
C PRO A 660 28.59 18.80 -9.23
N GLY A 661 28.37 18.63 -7.93
CA GLY A 661 28.35 19.72 -6.94
C GLY A 661 27.15 20.68 -7.01
N ALA A 662 26.24 20.50 -7.97
CA ALA A 662 25.01 21.28 -8.04
C ALA A 662 23.95 20.72 -7.07
N PRO A 663 23.07 21.58 -6.50
CA PRO A 663 21.96 21.09 -5.70
C PRO A 663 20.98 20.28 -6.57
N PRO A 664 20.27 19.30 -5.99
CA PRO A 664 19.15 18.65 -6.67
C PRO A 664 18.11 19.69 -7.14
N PRO A 665 17.48 19.50 -8.31
CA PRO A 665 16.39 20.39 -8.72
C PRO A 665 15.08 20.04 -7.98
N PRO A 666 14.20 21.02 -7.75
CA PRO A 666 12.87 20.76 -7.20
C PRO A 666 11.89 20.20 -8.25
N GLY A 667 12.11 20.48 -9.53
CA GLY A 667 11.22 20.00 -10.60
C GLY A 667 11.58 18.58 -11.02
N TRP A 668 10.58 17.71 -11.05
CA TRP A 668 10.67 16.36 -11.58
C TRP A 668 9.90 16.28 -12.89
N GLU A 669 10.51 15.69 -13.92
CA GLU A 669 9.89 15.52 -15.23
C GLU A 669 9.57 14.05 -15.51
N PRO A 670 8.52 13.75 -16.29
CA PRO A 670 8.30 12.39 -16.79
C PRO A 670 9.53 11.86 -17.51
N ALA A 671 9.99 10.67 -17.13
CA ALA A 671 11.18 10.05 -17.70
C ALA A 671 10.91 9.41 -19.09
N ALA A 672 9.65 9.13 -19.41
CA ALA A 672 9.20 8.44 -20.62
C ALA A 672 8.05 9.19 -21.30
#